data_AF-A0A972IMH7-F1
#
_entry.id   AF-A0A972IMH7-F1
#
_cell.length_a   1.000
_cell.length_b   1.000
_cell.length_c   1.000
_cell.angle_alpha   90.00
_cell.angle_beta   90.00
_cell.angle_gamma   90.00
#
_symmetry.space_group_name_H-M   'P 1'
#
loop_
_entity.id
_entity.type
_entity.pdbx_description
1 polymer ?
#
loop_
_entity_poly.entity_id
_entity_poly.type
_entity_poly.pdbx_seq_one_letter_code
_entity_poly.pdbx_strand_id
1 'polypeptide(L)'
;EHINFHLFNKLGVPAPYSYYFHFRVVDGAEEAPDPWRGDFWGLGFAQESYDSDFLDVHDLERGNLYKLINSTTDAKAQQRYQAPHAVMDGSDHDNIQRNLTAYSTAQFIRDHVRLDKWYIYHALCQAIRHYDYWPTANKNAAWYFEPVYTPQNNFLGLMWTLPWDTDATWGPTWNDGYDVVYNSVFGAGAGRAELQTDYFNAVREIRDLLWQPDQIEPLIDEFAAPIAEFVEADRKRWLNAPSDAGNYNGLGGAGKNGIAALVRDMKNFAFTGGSWPGGSVGAGGRAAFLDSLADGAGGDSIPRTPTVTYVGEPGFPTNALRFQTSAFSDPQGAHTFAATKWRIAEVSPDTQRPAQPDSLTLVPDRASWRYLKGLAEPSATTGAWRQAGFDDSMWQTGPTPIGYGEAFIATNLGDMQGLYTTVYARKQFSVSDPAAFDNVLVDVQYDDGILVWINGRLAAHENVASAEPPHDVTAEGAIETSDFVSYTLADPTAYLVEGTNTIAVQLLNASLAGSSDCFFDLRLIGHLRSQEPSLDGGAVETGARKYEIETVWESAESTTFEPEVTIPAGAVRAGRTYRVRCRMKDNTGRWSHWSDPVQFEAGESLSVDSGTGLRVTELMYNPPVLASEPDIDNEEFEFIELKNTGDEVLDLSDVSFVEGIEFDFRDGDITMLPPGEFVLVVRNREAFVACYGPEMSALIAGQYEGKLANEGESIRLVDFWSGAIAEFAYDDTDGWPALADGAGHSLVPLSSAIPEQSVGANDYSSLLRDPANWRDSTYIGGSPGVDDPQ
;
A
#
# COMPACT_ATOMS: atom_id res chain seq x y z
N GLU A 1 6.22 1.46 21.76
CA GLU A 1 7.50 0.81 21.40
C GLU A 1 7.32 -0.38 20.46
N HIS A 2 6.71 -1.51 20.86
CA HIS A 2 6.56 -2.69 19.98
C HIS A 2 6.01 -2.35 18.58
N ILE A 3 4.87 -1.63 18.51
CA ILE A 3 4.29 -1.16 17.24
C ILE A 3 5.30 -0.34 16.42
N ASN A 4 6.13 0.47 17.05
CA ASN A 4 7.09 1.33 16.35
C ASN A 4 8.19 0.50 15.69
N PHE A 5 8.79 -0.46 16.40
CA PHE A 5 9.82 -1.33 15.83
C PHE A 5 9.26 -2.18 14.70
N HIS A 6 8.02 -2.69 14.86
CA HIS A 6 7.31 -3.37 13.78
C HIS A 6 7.18 -2.48 12.53
N LEU A 7 6.71 -1.24 12.70
CA LEU A 7 6.58 -0.29 11.61
C LEU A 7 7.92 0.07 10.94
N PHE A 8 9.00 0.28 11.71
CA PHE A 8 10.33 0.54 11.15
C PHE A 8 10.83 -0.64 10.31
N ASN A 9 10.69 -1.87 10.81
CA ASN A 9 11.07 -3.07 10.07
C ASN A 9 10.26 -3.22 8.77
N LYS A 10 8.94 -2.97 8.80
CA LYS A 10 8.08 -2.96 7.61
C LYS A 10 8.47 -1.91 6.56
N LEU A 11 9.16 -0.86 7.00
CA LEU A 11 9.67 0.21 6.14
C LEU A 11 11.12 -0.03 5.66
N GLY A 12 11.70 -1.20 5.95
CA GLY A 12 13.08 -1.51 5.59
C GLY A 12 14.11 -0.67 6.35
N VAL A 13 13.75 -0.20 7.55
CA VAL A 13 14.65 0.41 8.54
C VAL A 13 14.80 -0.60 9.69
N PRO A 14 15.92 -1.32 9.78
CA PRO A 14 16.14 -2.34 10.79
C PRO A 14 15.93 -1.81 12.21
N ALA A 15 15.09 -2.50 12.98
CA ALA A 15 14.71 -2.14 14.33
C ALA A 15 14.63 -3.39 15.21
N PRO A 16 14.97 -3.30 16.52
CA PRO A 16 14.96 -4.45 17.40
C PRO A 16 13.65 -5.24 17.35
N TYR A 17 13.73 -6.56 17.14
CA TYR A 17 12.57 -7.40 17.38
C TYR A 17 12.21 -7.38 18.86
N SER A 18 10.91 -7.38 19.16
CA SER A 18 10.44 -7.25 20.53
C SER A 18 9.28 -8.18 20.84
N TYR A 19 9.13 -8.53 22.11
CA TYR A 19 8.14 -9.50 22.57
C TYR A 19 7.54 -9.06 23.90
N TYR A 20 6.23 -9.24 24.02
CA TYR A 20 5.57 -9.21 25.32
C TYR A 20 5.71 -10.56 25.99
N PHE A 21 6.03 -10.56 27.27
CA PHE A 21 6.03 -11.78 28.07
C PHE A 21 5.47 -11.47 29.44
N HIS A 22 5.06 -12.50 30.17
CA HIS A 22 4.88 -12.40 31.61
C HIS A 22 5.59 -13.59 32.23
N PHE A 23 6.02 -13.45 33.47
CA PHE A 23 6.59 -14.57 34.21
C PHE A 23 6.11 -14.55 35.64
N ARG A 24 6.24 -15.71 36.28
CA ARG A 24 5.98 -15.87 37.70
C ARG A 24 7.25 -16.31 38.40
N VAL A 25 7.51 -15.76 39.57
CA VAL A 25 8.60 -16.19 40.45
C VAL A 25 7.98 -16.84 41.66
N VAL A 26 8.19 -18.16 41.80
CA VAL A 26 7.68 -18.94 42.93
C VAL A 26 8.82 -19.14 43.90
N ASP A 27 8.83 -18.38 45.00
CA ASP A 27 9.87 -18.43 46.04
C ASP A 27 9.42 -19.14 47.33
N GLY A 28 8.14 -19.56 47.39
CA GLY A 28 7.54 -20.29 48.51
C GLY A 28 6.36 -21.17 48.11
N ALA A 29 5.77 -21.85 49.10
CA ALA A 29 4.60 -22.71 48.89
C ALA A 29 3.26 -21.92 48.91
N GLU A 30 3.28 -20.68 49.40
CA GLU A 30 2.13 -19.78 49.48
C GLU A 30 2.47 -18.49 48.71
N GLU A 31 1.55 -18.03 47.87
CA GLU A 31 1.66 -16.73 47.20
C GLU A 31 1.53 -15.61 48.25
N ALA A 32 2.28 -14.52 48.09
CA ALA A 32 2.19 -13.39 49.02
C ALA A 32 0.74 -12.88 49.11
N PRO A 33 0.27 -12.50 50.31
CA PRO A 33 -1.13 -12.15 50.52
C PRO A 33 -1.53 -10.81 49.89
N ASP A 34 -0.57 -10.06 49.35
CA ASP A 34 -0.77 -8.75 48.76
C ASP A 34 -0.45 -8.76 47.26
N PRO A 35 -1.15 -7.96 46.44
CA PRO A 35 -1.00 -8.00 44.99
C PRO A 35 0.35 -7.46 44.49
N TRP A 36 1.15 -6.82 45.36
CA TRP A 36 2.42 -6.17 45.02
C TRP A 36 3.64 -7.06 45.29
N ARG A 37 3.47 -8.20 45.95
CA ARG A 37 4.57 -9.14 46.24
C ARG A 37 4.25 -10.57 45.85
N GLY A 38 3.11 -10.79 45.19
CA GLY A 38 2.72 -12.10 44.69
C GLY A 38 3.66 -12.63 43.61
N ASP A 39 3.45 -13.90 43.26
CA ASP A 39 4.32 -14.62 42.32
C ASP A 39 4.22 -14.04 40.91
N PHE A 40 3.15 -13.31 40.57
CA PHE A 40 3.02 -12.62 39.29
C PHE A 40 3.87 -11.34 39.25
N TRP A 41 4.83 -11.31 38.32
CA TRP A 41 5.78 -10.20 38.16
C TRP A 41 5.37 -9.17 37.10
N GLY A 42 4.15 -9.26 36.58
CA GLY A 42 3.65 -8.31 35.59
C GLY A 42 3.93 -8.71 34.15
N LEU A 43 3.53 -7.82 33.25
CA LEU A 43 3.90 -7.82 31.84
C LEU A 43 5.30 -7.24 31.68
N GLY A 44 6.17 -8.00 31.05
CA GLY A 44 7.51 -7.60 30.61
C GLY A 44 7.55 -7.29 29.13
N PHE A 45 8.56 -6.51 28.75
CA PHE A 45 8.91 -6.20 27.38
C PHE A 45 10.35 -6.65 27.13
N ALA A 46 10.53 -7.63 26.26
CA ALA A 46 11.84 -8.07 25.80
C ALA A 46 12.10 -7.42 24.45
N GLN A 47 13.33 -6.97 24.24
CA GLN A 47 13.77 -6.45 22.97
C GLN A 47 15.16 -6.98 22.65
N GLU A 48 15.40 -7.19 21.37
CA GLU A 48 16.69 -7.49 20.79
C GLU A 48 17.73 -6.41 21.15
N SER A 49 18.99 -6.82 21.26
CA SER A 49 20.09 -5.91 21.53
C SER A 49 20.82 -5.58 20.23
N TYR A 50 21.30 -4.34 20.12
CA TYR A 50 22.25 -4.00 19.07
C TYR A 50 23.59 -4.68 19.35
N ASP A 51 23.91 -5.72 18.59
CA ASP A 51 25.16 -6.47 18.58
C ASP A 51 25.38 -7.13 17.21
N SER A 52 26.22 -8.17 17.12
CA SER A 52 26.43 -8.89 15.86
C SER A 52 25.22 -9.67 15.39
N ASP A 53 24.43 -10.20 16.33
CA ASP A 53 23.33 -11.10 16.00
C ASP A 53 22.17 -10.28 15.41
N PHE A 54 21.99 -9.04 15.88
CA PHE A 54 21.12 -8.06 15.22
C PHE A 54 21.49 -7.86 13.74
N LEU A 55 22.78 -7.80 13.40
CA LEU A 55 23.17 -7.64 11.99
C LEU A 55 22.80 -8.88 11.18
N ASP A 56 23.08 -10.07 11.71
CA ASP A 56 22.79 -11.33 11.02
C ASP A 56 21.28 -11.56 10.83
N VAL A 57 20.47 -11.27 11.86
CA VAL A 57 19.01 -11.48 11.85
C VAL A 57 18.27 -10.50 10.93
N HIS A 58 18.84 -9.30 10.73
CA HIS A 58 18.28 -8.28 9.85
C HIS A 58 18.93 -8.25 8.45
N ASP A 59 19.72 -9.29 8.12
CA ASP A 59 20.43 -9.43 6.85
C ASP A 59 21.27 -8.19 6.47
N LEU A 60 21.95 -7.64 7.47
CA LEU A 60 22.86 -6.52 7.30
C LEU A 60 24.28 -7.02 7.15
N GLU A 61 24.97 -6.50 6.13
CA GLU A 61 26.41 -6.71 6.02
C GLU A 61 27.13 -6.26 7.32
N ARG A 62 28.25 -6.92 7.65
CA ARG A 62 28.95 -6.64 8.91
C ARG A 62 29.70 -5.31 8.85
N GLY A 63 29.02 -4.24 9.26
CA GLY A 63 29.54 -2.88 9.48
C GLY A 63 29.69 -2.51 10.97
N ASN A 64 30.34 -1.39 11.29
CA ASN A 64 30.46 -0.93 12.68
C ASN A 64 29.09 -0.52 13.25
N LEU A 65 28.81 -0.87 14.51
CA LEU A 65 27.53 -0.59 15.17
C LEU A 65 27.74 0.12 16.51
N TYR A 66 27.04 1.22 16.71
CA TYR A 66 27.12 2.08 17.89
C TYR A 66 25.72 2.33 18.45
N LYS A 67 25.47 1.94 19.71
CA LYS A 67 24.25 2.34 20.41
C LYS A 67 24.52 3.67 21.11
N LEU A 68 23.79 4.72 20.73
CA LEU A 68 24.03 6.04 21.29
C LEU A 68 23.68 6.08 22.78
N ILE A 69 24.51 6.79 23.55
CA ILE A 69 24.36 6.96 25.00
C ILE A 69 24.24 8.45 25.30
N ASN A 70 23.19 8.80 26.06
CA ASN A 70 22.83 10.18 26.34
C ASN A 70 24.04 11.00 26.82
N SER A 71 24.27 12.13 26.15
CA SER A 71 25.27 13.15 26.49
C SER A 71 26.72 12.67 26.46
N THR A 72 27.04 11.56 25.79
CA THR A 72 28.43 11.19 25.46
C THR A 72 28.66 11.19 23.95
N THR A 73 29.86 11.59 23.52
CA THR A 73 30.33 11.51 22.12
C THR A 73 31.45 10.48 21.96
N ASP A 74 31.75 9.70 23.00
CA ASP A 74 32.81 8.69 22.96
C ASP A 74 32.34 7.48 22.16
N ALA A 75 32.87 7.35 20.93
CA ALA A 75 32.58 6.24 20.03
C ALA A 75 32.85 4.88 20.68
N LYS A 76 33.91 4.74 21.49
CA LYS A 76 34.27 3.46 22.13
C LYS A 76 33.33 3.08 23.25
N ALA A 77 32.79 4.06 23.98
CA ALA A 77 31.74 3.79 24.96
C ALA A 77 30.42 3.33 24.31
N GLN A 78 30.15 3.79 23.10
CA GLN A 78 28.92 3.50 22.36
C GLN A 78 29.01 2.27 21.46
N GLN A 79 30.22 1.82 21.12
CA GLN A 79 30.45 0.67 20.23
C GLN A 79 29.80 -0.60 20.79
N ARG A 80 29.09 -1.31 19.92
CA ARG A 80 28.45 -2.60 20.20
C ARG A 80 28.96 -3.72 19.31
N TYR A 81 29.38 -3.35 18.09
CA TYR A 81 30.06 -4.27 17.20
C TYR A 81 31.17 -3.53 16.41
N GLN A 82 32.30 -4.21 16.25
CA GLN A 82 33.46 -3.75 15.48
C GLN A 82 33.62 -4.68 14.28
N ALA A 83 33.38 -4.17 13.08
CA ALA A 83 33.53 -4.96 11.86
C ALA A 83 35.02 -5.19 11.53
N PRO A 84 35.39 -6.36 10.96
CA PRO A 84 36.80 -6.69 10.65
C PRO A 84 37.48 -5.73 9.68
N HIS A 85 36.72 -5.15 8.75
CA HIS A 85 37.24 -4.29 7.68
C HIS A 85 36.94 -2.81 7.88
N ALA A 86 36.23 -2.46 8.95
CA ALA A 86 35.95 -1.08 9.30
C ALA A 86 37.11 -0.42 10.06
N VAL A 87 37.07 0.90 10.16
CA VAL A 87 37.96 1.66 11.04
C VAL A 87 37.80 1.21 12.49
N MET A 88 38.94 1.10 13.20
CA MET A 88 38.99 0.57 14.57
C MET A 88 39.14 1.65 15.63
N ASP A 89 39.26 2.92 15.25
CA ASP A 89 39.49 4.05 16.16
C ASP A 89 38.22 4.88 16.44
N GLY A 90 37.09 4.54 15.81
CA GLY A 90 35.83 5.28 15.93
C GLY A 90 35.75 6.53 15.05
N SER A 91 36.67 6.68 14.08
CA SER A 91 36.71 7.84 13.17
C SER A 91 35.46 7.98 12.28
N ASP A 92 34.75 6.89 12.02
CA ASP A 92 33.46 6.84 11.34
C ASP A 92 32.37 7.59 12.12
N HIS A 93 32.16 7.20 13.38
CA HIS A 93 31.27 7.87 14.32
C HIS A 93 31.67 9.34 14.55
N ASP A 94 32.95 9.57 14.82
CA ASP A 94 33.49 10.89 15.12
C ASP A 94 33.37 11.87 13.95
N ASN A 95 33.47 11.37 12.71
CA ASN A 95 33.28 12.18 11.52
C ASN A 95 31.84 12.73 11.44
N ILE A 96 30.83 11.90 11.72
CA ILE A 96 29.44 12.37 11.77
C ILE A 96 29.28 13.44 12.86
N GLN A 97 29.74 13.16 14.08
CA GLN A 97 29.61 14.09 15.22
C GLN A 97 30.22 15.47 14.95
N ARG A 98 31.37 15.52 14.26
CA ARG A 98 32.14 16.75 14.09
C ARG A 98 31.87 17.47 12.77
N ASN A 99 31.59 16.72 11.70
CA ASN A 99 31.60 17.25 10.34
C ASN A 99 30.21 17.24 9.67
N LEU A 100 29.24 16.48 10.19
CA LEU A 100 27.85 16.57 9.73
C LEU A 100 27.14 17.71 10.47
N THR A 101 27.05 18.86 9.81
CA THR A 101 26.57 20.11 10.40
C THR A 101 25.54 20.76 9.47
N ALA A 102 24.89 21.83 9.96
CA ALA A 102 24.00 22.66 9.15
C ALA A 102 24.66 23.26 7.89
N TYR A 103 26.01 23.27 7.81
CA TYR A 103 26.79 23.81 6.69
C TYR A 103 27.38 22.75 5.75
N SER A 104 27.18 21.45 6.01
CA SER A 104 27.73 20.37 5.18
C SER A 104 27.16 20.39 3.76
N THR A 105 27.97 20.17 2.73
CA THR A 105 27.47 20.19 1.35
C THR A 105 26.53 19.01 1.08
N ALA A 106 25.63 19.13 0.09
CA ALA A 106 24.77 18.00 -0.28
C ALA A 106 25.59 16.76 -0.69
N GLN A 107 26.74 16.96 -1.33
CA GLN A 107 27.69 15.88 -1.65
C GLN A 107 28.25 15.21 -0.39
N PHE A 108 28.72 15.99 0.59
CA PHE A 108 29.23 15.42 1.84
C PHE A 108 28.19 14.55 2.53
N ILE A 109 26.93 15.00 2.56
CA ILE A 109 25.84 14.25 3.17
C ILE A 109 25.63 12.92 2.44
N ARG A 110 25.58 12.93 1.09
CA ARG A 110 25.46 11.70 0.28
C ARG A 110 26.61 10.72 0.48
N ASP A 111 27.83 11.25 0.63
CA ASP A 111 29.01 10.41 0.79
C ASP A 111 29.06 9.73 2.16
N HIS A 112 28.34 10.22 3.18
CA HIS A 112 28.48 9.73 4.56
C HIS A 112 27.20 9.26 5.23
N VAL A 113 26.02 9.52 4.64
CA VAL A 113 24.72 9.15 5.19
C VAL A 113 23.93 8.35 4.16
N ARG A 114 23.35 7.23 4.58
CA ARG A 114 22.40 6.47 3.76
C ARG A 114 21.05 7.18 3.72
N LEU A 115 20.95 8.18 2.86
CA LEU A 115 19.85 9.14 2.83
C LEU A 115 18.48 8.51 2.54
N ASP A 116 18.41 7.55 1.63
CA ASP A 116 17.19 6.80 1.31
C ASP A 116 16.57 6.17 2.57
N LYS A 117 17.41 5.60 3.44
CA LYS A 117 16.97 5.00 4.72
C LYS A 117 16.64 6.06 5.76
N TRP A 118 17.41 7.15 5.81
CA TRP A 118 17.13 8.25 6.74
C TRP A 118 15.80 8.96 6.42
N TYR A 119 15.46 9.17 5.15
CA TYR A 119 14.19 9.81 4.77
C TYR A 119 12.99 9.04 5.32
N ILE A 120 12.99 7.72 5.16
CA ILE A 120 11.96 6.82 5.64
C ILE A 120 11.93 6.77 7.17
N TYR A 121 13.10 6.61 7.81
CA TYR A 121 13.22 6.66 9.27
C TYR A 121 12.60 7.93 9.84
N HIS A 122 13.00 9.09 9.30
CA HIS A 122 12.59 10.37 9.83
C HIS A 122 11.13 10.70 9.49
N ALA A 123 10.63 10.30 8.32
CA ALA A 123 9.21 10.42 7.98
C ALA A 123 8.32 9.61 8.96
N LEU A 124 8.73 8.39 9.35
CA LEU A 124 8.02 7.65 10.40
C LEU A 124 8.16 8.32 11.77
N CYS A 125 9.34 8.84 12.14
CA CYS A 125 9.51 9.63 13.36
C CYS A 125 8.57 10.83 13.41
N GLN A 126 8.31 11.49 12.27
CA GLN A 126 7.28 12.51 12.15
C GLN A 126 5.89 11.91 12.40
N ALA A 127 5.52 10.80 11.76
CA ALA A 127 4.21 10.20 11.94
C ALA A 127 3.91 9.82 13.41
N ILE A 128 4.79 9.05 14.06
CA ILE A 128 4.62 8.58 15.45
C ILE A 128 5.05 9.60 16.52
N ARG A 129 5.70 10.69 16.11
CA ARG A 129 6.30 11.72 16.97
C ARG A 129 7.39 11.19 17.92
N HIS A 130 8.37 10.49 17.37
CA HIS A 130 9.57 10.05 18.12
C HIS A 130 10.56 11.20 18.24
N TYR A 131 10.44 12.05 19.26
CA TYR A 131 11.19 13.32 19.37
C TYR A 131 12.09 13.43 20.62
N ASP A 132 12.28 12.36 21.40
CA ASP A 132 13.15 12.39 22.58
C ASP A 132 14.66 12.29 22.22
N TYR A 133 15.08 13.16 21.31
CA TYR A 133 16.46 13.41 20.91
C TYR A 133 16.59 14.85 20.37
N TRP A 134 17.83 15.30 20.22
CA TRP A 134 18.23 16.53 19.53
C TRP A 134 19.65 16.32 18.96
N PRO A 135 20.18 17.20 18.10
CA PRO A 135 21.39 16.89 17.32
C PRO A 135 22.65 16.57 18.15
N THR A 136 22.71 17.01 19.41
CA THR A 136 23.85 16.77 20.32
C THR A 136 23.50 15.85 21.49
N ALA A 137 22.31 15.26 21.51
CA ALA A 137 21.82 14.44 22.62
C ALA A 137 22.53 13.09 22.69
N ASN A 138 22.85 12.51 21.54
CA ASN A 138 23.36 11.14 21.38
C ASN A 138 22.53 10.11 22.16
N LYS A 139 21.21 10.09 21.99
CA LYS A 139 20.34 9.12 22.65
C LYS A 139 19.24 8.66 21.70
N ASN A 140 18.55 7.60 22.10
CA ASN A 140 17.31 7.11 21.50
C ASN A 140 17.42 6.80 20.00
N ALA A 141 18.63 6.38 19.61
CA ALA A 141 18.97 5.82 18.32
C ALA A 141 20.24 4.95 18.45
N ALA A 142 20.51 4.17 17.41
CA ALA A 142 21.81 3.59 17.13
C ALA A 142 22.31 4.05 15.76
N TRP A 143 23.63 4.05 15.57
CA TRP A 143 24.28 4.29 14.29
C TRP A 143 24.96 3.02 13.80
N TYR A 144 24.56 2.59 12.61
CA TYR A 144 25.17 1.51 11.87
C TYR A 144 25.92 2.08 10.67
N PHE A 145 27.16 1.65 10.44
CA PHE A 145 28.00 2.08 9.34
C PHE A 145 28.11 0.97 8.31
N GLU A 146 27.24 1.03 7.32
CA GLU A 146 27.20 0.09 6.20
C GLU A 146 28.57 0.07 5.49
N PRO A 147 29.12 -1.12 5.18
CA PRO A 147 30.52 -1.31 4.76
C PRO A 147 30.81 -0.88 3.31
N VAL A 148 30.26 0.27 2.89
CA VAL A 148 30.59 0.94 1.64
C VAL A 148 31.86 1.79 1.84
N TYR A 149 33.03 1.18 1.66
CA TYR A 149 34.31 1.86 1.91
C TYR A 149 34.88 2.47 0.63
N THR A 150 34.64 3.76 0.41
CA THR A 150 35.06 4.48 -0.81
C THR A 150 36.05 5.61 -0.49
N PRO A 151 36.89 6.03 -1.46
CA PRO A 151 37.72 7.22 -1.27
C PRO A 151 36.91 8.48 -0.95
N GLN A 152 35.70 8.61 -1.50
CA GLN A 152 34.81 9.77 -1.31
C GLN A 152 34.36 9.91 0.15
N ASN A 153 34.16 8.79 0.84
CA ASN A 153 33.76 8.77 2.24
C ASN A 153 34.91 8.46 3.20
N ASN A 154 36.16 8.58 2.73
CA ASN A 154 37.36 8.27 3.48
C ASN A 154 37.38 6.85 4.07
N PHE A 155 36.71 5.90 3.43
CA PHE A 155 36.57 4.51 3.87
C PHE A 155 35.90 4.38 5.25
N LEU A 156 34.97 5.28 5.57
CA LEU A 156 34.26 5.30 6.87
C LEU A 156 32.93 4.53 6.86
N GLY A 157 32.45 4.11 5.68
CA GLY A 157 31.12 3.53 5.52
C GLY A 157 30.02 4.60 5.42
N LEU A 158 28.78 4.16 5.23
CA LEU A 158 27.60 5.03 5.19
C LEU A 158 26.80 4.89 6.48
N MET A 159 26.53 6.00 7.16
CA MET A 159 25.77 6.01 8.40
C MET A 159 24.27 5.80 8.15
N TRP A 160 23.69 4.85 8.87
CA TRP A 160 22.26 4.64 9.06
C TRP A 160 21.86 5.08 10.47
N THR A 161 20.71 5.72 10.61
CA THR A 161 20.07 5.94 11.91
C THR A 161 19.04 4.83 12.15
N LEU A 162 19.20 4.09 13.25
CA LEU A 162 18.30 3.01 13.66
C LEU A 162 17.54 3.41 14.95
N PRO A 163 16.26 3.03 15.11
CA PRO A 163 15.43 3.46 16.24
C PRO A 163 15.83 2.79 17.56
N TRP A 164 15.75 3.52 18.68
CA TRP A 164 15.91 2.96 20.02
C TRP A 164 15.12 3.79 21.02
N ASP A 165 14.57 3.15 22.07
CA ASP A 165 13.88 3.85 23.17
C ASP A 165 12.78 4.78 22.61
N THR A 166 11.81 4.15 21.94
CA THR A 166 10.74 4.83 21.19
C THR A 166 9.43 4.89 21.97
N ASP A 167 9.46 4.62 23.26
CA ASP A 167 8.28 4.61 24.14
C ASP A 167 7.60 5.99 24.24
N ALA A 168 8.38 7.07 24.20
CA ALA A 168 7.90 8.47 24.19
C ALA A 168 7.35 8.93 22.82
N THR A 169 6.35 8.19 22.30
CA THR A 169 5.67 8.41 21.02
C THR A 169 4.14 8.39 21.20
N TRP A 170 3.37 8.54 20.11
CA TRP A 170 1.90 8.50 20.12
C TRP A 170 1.25 9.57 21.02
N GLY A 171 1.98 10.67 21.24
CA GLY A 171 1.54 11.82 22.00
C GLY A 171 2.50 13.00 21.80
N PRO A 172 2.06 14.23 22.08
CA PRO A 172 2.86 15.44 22.02
C PRO A 172 3.87 15.51 23.18
N THR A 173 5.01 14.85 23.02
CA THR A 173 6.08 14.84 24.02
C THR A 173 7.43 15.20 23.39
N TRP A 174 8.19 16.04 24.10
CA TRP A 174 9.59 16.41 23.82
C TRP A 174 9.88 17.10 22.48
N ASN A 175 10.87 18.00 22.48
CA ASN A 175 11.57 18.66 21.36
C ASN A 175 10.80 18.82 20.02
N ASP A 176 11.53 18.82 18.90
CA ASP A 176 11.00 19.06 17.55
C ASP A 176 11.33 17.91 16.57
N GLY A 177 12.00 16.86 17.06
CA GLY A 177 12.37 15.70 16.25
C GLY A 177 13.59 15.89 15.35
N TYR A 178 14.40 16.93 15.55
CA TYR A 178 15.56 17.23 14.70
C TYR A 178 16.80 16.45 15.15
N ASP A 179 17.24 15.48 14.35
CA ASP A 179 18.52 14.81 14.55
C ASP A 179 19.66 15.54 13.82
N VAL A 180 20.87 14.98 13.88
CA VAL A 180 22.05 15.56 13.23
C VAL A 180 21.88 15.65 11.71
N VAL A 181 21.23 14.66 11.09
CA VAL A 181 21.01 14.62 9.64
C VAL A 181 19.96 15.64 9.23
N TYR A 182 18.84 15.73 9.95
CA TYR A 182 17.80 16.74 9.73
C TYR A 182 18.40 18.14 9.76
N ASN A 183 19.20 18.43 10.80
CA ASN A 183 19.86 19.72 10.92
C ASN A 183 20.85 19.95 9.76
N SER A 184 21.48 18.91 9.21
CA SER A 184 22.33 19.02 8.02
C SER A 184 21.55 19.24 6.73
N VAL A 185 20.30 18.75 6.61
CA VAL A 185 19.47 18.92 5.40
C VAL A 185 18.71 20.25 5.42
N PHE A 186 18.16 20.64 6.58
CA PHE A 186 17.27 21.79 6.74
C PHE A 186 17.88 22.99 7.49
N GLY A 187 19.06 22.85 8.08
CA GLY A 187 19.73 23.93 8.83
C GLY A 187 20.23 25.10 7.97
N ALA A 188 20.71 26.16 8.65
CA ALA A 188 21.14 27.42 8.02
C ALA A 188 22.21 27.23 6.94
N GLY A 189 22.00 27.83 5.76
CA GLY A 189 22.83 27.63 4.55
C GLY A 189 22.09 26.93 3.39
N ALA A 190 20.75 26.96 3.41
CA ALA A 190 19.75 26.18 2.68
C ALA A 190 19.86 26.10 1.13
N GLY A 191 20.97 25.58 0.62
CA GLY A 191 21.15 25.21 -0.79
C GLY A 191 21.09 23.69 -1.02
N ARG A 192 20.08 23.01 -0.47
CA ARG A 192 19.93 21.53 -0.58
C ARG A 192 18.53 21.10 -1.03
N ALA A 193 17.93 21.89 -1.92
CA ALA A 193 16.54 21.71 -2.36
C ALA A 193 16.26 20.28 -2.86
N GLU A 194 17.21 19.66 -3.56
CA GLU A 194 17.15 18.25 -3.97
C GLU A 194 16.93 17.28 -2.81
N LEU A 195 17.75 17.36 -1.74
CA LEU A 195 17.63 16.48 -0.58
C LEU A 195 16.32 16.71 0.19
N GLN A 196 15.84 17.96 0.17
CA GLN A 196 14.57 18.33 0.79
C GLN A 196 13.39 17.77 -0.01
N THR A 197 13.43 17.89 -1.34
CA THR A 197 12.44 17.28 -2.23
C THR A 197 12.33 15.78 -2.01
N ASP A 198 13.45 15.07 -1.93
CA ASP A 198 13.46 13.62 -1.66
C ASP A 198 12.88 13.27 -0.29
N TYR A 199 13.18 14.06 0.75
CA TYR A 199 12.55 13.91 2.06
C TYR A 199 11.02 14.05 2.00
N PHE A 200 10.50 15.09 1.33
CA PHE A 200 9.05 15.28 1.24
C PHE A 200 8.38 14.23 0.34
N ASN A 201 9.08 13.71 -0.67
CA ASN A 201 8.61 12.55 -1.43
C ASN A 201 8.43 11.32 -0.51
N ALA A 202 9.38 11.07 0.40
CA ALA A 202 9.26 10.00 1.40
C ALA A 202 8.12 10.24 2.40
N VAL A 203 7.87 11.49 2.81
CA VAL A 203 6.71 11.84 3.65
C VAL A 203 5.40 11.51 2.93
N ARG A 204 5.25 11.84 1.63
CA ARG A 204 4.09 11.44 0.82
C ARG A 204 3.95 9.93 0.76
N GLU A 205 5.06 9.21 0.58
CA GLU A 205 5.04 7.74 0.52
C GLU A 205 4.51 7.11 1.81
N ILE A 206 5.02 7.53 2.98
CA ILE A 206 4.52 7.07 4.28
C ILE A 206 3.06 7.46 4.47
N ARG A 207 2.70 8.71 4.14
CA ARG A 207 1.34 9.21 4.36
C ARG A 207 0.31 8.46 3.51
N ASP A 208 0.61 8.27 2.23
CA ASP A 208 -0.34 7.73 1.27
C ASP A 208 -0.54 6.21 1.41
N LEU A 209 0.52 5.49 1.79
CA LEU A 209 0.55 4.01 1.74
C LEU A 209 0.51 3.33 3.10
N LEU A 210 1.05 3.95 4.16
CA LEU A 210 1.12 3.35 5.50
C LEU A 210 0.22 4.07 6.49
N TRP A 211 0.31 5.41 6.57
CA TRP A 211 -0.40 6.19 7.58
C TRP A 211 -1.84 6.48 7.18
N GLN A 212 -2.61 5.42 6.92
CA GLN A 212 -4.04 5.46 6.60
C GLN A 212 -4.85 4.77 7.70
N PRO A 213 -6.12 5.18 7.94
CA PRO A 213 -6.95 4.58 8.99
C PRO A 213 -7.07 3.06 8.88
N ASP A 214 -7.28 2.55 7.67
CA ASP A 214 -7.42 1.12 7.37
C ASP A 214 -6.12 0.32 7.54
N GLN A 215 -4.96 0.99 7.60
CA GLN A 215 -3.67 0.34 7.83
C GLN A 215 -3.26 0.41 9.32
N ILE A 216 -3.39 1.59 9.94
CA ILE A 216 -2.88 1.86 11.29
C ILE A 216 -3.86 1.43 12.39
N GLU A 217 -5.17 1.64 12.21
CA GLU A 217 -6.11 1.29 13.28
C GLU A 217 -6.17 -0.21 13.57
N PRO A 218 -6.23 -1.10 12.55
CA PRO A 218 -6.24 -2.53 12.80
C PRO A 218 -4.91 -3.04 13.35
N LEU A 219 -3.78 -2.42 12.99
CA LEU A 219 -2.47 -2.69 13.58
C LEU A 219 -2.46 -2.39 15.09
N ILE A 220 -3.02 -1.25 15.51
CA ILE A 220 -3.12 -0.91 16.93
C ILE A 220 -3.94 -1.96 17.69
N ASP A 221 -5.07 -2.41 17.10
CA ASP A 221 -5.93 -3.42 17.71
C ASP A 221 -5.22 -4.78 17.82
N GLU A 222 -4.51 -5.20 16.77
CA GLU A 222 -3.76 -6.45 16.70
C GLU A 222 -2.68 -6.53 17.79
N PHE A 223 -1.92 -5.45 18.01
CA PHE A 223 -0.88 -5.41 19.04
C PHE A 223 -1.43 -5.27 20.46
N ALA A 224 -2.63 -4.69 20.61
CA ALA A 224 -3.28 -4.56 21.91
C ALA A 224 -3.95 -5.87 22.38
N ALA A 225 -4.47 -6.68 21.45
CA ALA A 225 -5.26 -7.86 21.78
C ALA A 225 -4.52 -8.89 22.66
N PRO A 226 -3.26 -9.30 22.39
CA PRO A 226 -2.56 -10.32 23.19
C PRO A 226 -2.29 -9.89 24.64
N ILE A 227 -2.15 -8.60 24.89
CA ILE A 227 -1.85 -8.07 26.24
C ILE A 227 -3.12 -7.68 27.01
N ALA A 228 -4.26 -7.53 26.33
CA ALA A 228 -5.49 -6.98 26.90
C ALA A 228 -5.95 -7.72 28.16
N GLU A 229 -5.84 -9.04 28.19
CA GLU A 229 -6.23 -9.88 29.33
C GLU A 229 -5.29 -9.71 30.54
N PHE A 230 -4.03 -9.38 30.31
CA PHE A 230 -3.01 -9.24 31.35
C PHE A 230 -2.90 -7.83 31.91
N VAL A 231 -3.35 -6.80 31.17
CA VAL A 231 -3.22 -5.39 31.59
C VAL A 231 -3.84 -5.15 32.97
N GLU A 232 -4.99 -5.74 33.28
CA GLU A 232 -5.62 -5.53 34.58
C GLU A 232 -4.84 -6.20 35.73
N ALA A 233 -4.25 -7.37 35.48
CA ALA A 233 -3.38 -8.03 36.46
C ALA A 233 -2.09 -7.21 36.68
N ASP A 234 -1.48 -6.72 35.60
CA ASP A 234 -0.30 -5.86 35.65
C ASP A 234 -0.56 -4.54 36.38
N ARG A 235 -1.70 -3.89 36.08
CA ARG A 235 -2.14 -2.69 36.81
C ARG A 235 -2.28 -2.95 38.30
N LYS A 236 -2.88 -4.07 38.73
CA LYS A 236 -3.01 -4.41 40.16
C LYS A 236 -1.67 -4.65 40.83
N ARG A 237 -0.68 -5.19 40.08
CA ARG A 237 0.67 -5.44 40.57
C ARG A 237 1.45 -4.15 40.87
N TRP A 238 1.27 -3.13 40.04
CA TRP A 238 2.10 -1.92 40.09
C TRP A 238 1.40 -0.70 40.69
N LEU A 239 0.09 -0.54 40.44
CA LEU A 239 -0.65 0.65 40.82
C LEU A 239 -0.76 0.78 42.35
N ASN A 240 -0.31 1.92 42.87
CA ASN A 240 -0.27 2.21 44.32
C ASN A 240 0.58 1.22 45.12
N ALA A 241 1.51 0.52 44.47
CA ALA A 241 2.42 -0.36 45.17
C ALA A 241 3.25 0.43 46.20
N PRO A 242 3.48 -0.13 47.41
CA PRO A 242 4.44 0.42 48.36
C PRO A 242 5.81 0.67 47.72
N SER A 243 6.54 1.69 48.17
CA SER A 243 7.85 2.05 47.58
C SER A 243 8.86 0.90 47.57
N ASP A 244 8.80 0.01 48.55
CA ASP A 244 9.65 -1.18 48.67
C ASP A 244 9.24 -2.33 47.75
N ALA A 245 8.07 -2.25 47.11
CA ALA A 245 7.55 -3.25 46.14
C ALA A 245 7.65 -2.79 44.67
N GLY A 246 8.24 -1.61 44.42
CA GLY A 246 8.28 -0.95 43.11
C GLY A 246 7.01 -0.12 42.87
N ASN A 247 7.01 1.14 43.32
CA ASN A 247 5.83 2.01 43.21
C ASN A 247 5.65 2.56 41.79
N TYR A 248 4.46 2.34 41.22
CA TYR A 248 3.97 3.04 40.04
C TYR A 248 2.62 3.70 40.33
N ASN A 249 2.49 5.00 40.09
CA ASN A 249 1.26 5.75 40.38
C ASN A 249 0.28 5.82 39.17
N GLY A 250 0.50 5.00 38.13
CA GLY A 250 -0.31 5.01 36.91
C GLY A 250 0.16 6.04 35.87
N LEU A 251 -0.37 5.92 34.64
CA LEU A 251 -0.23 6.94 33.60
C LEU A 251 -1.10 8.18 33.92
N GLY A 252 -0.57 9.38 33.68
CA GLY A 252 -1.36 10.61 33.60
C GLY A 252 -1.89 10.83 32.18
N GLY A 253 -2.98 11.59 32.02
CA GLY A 253 -3.50 11.97 30.68
C GLY A 253 -4.76 11.24 30.21
N ALA A 254 -5.09 11.45 28.93
CA ALA A 254 -6.07 10.64 28.22
C ALA A 254 -5.62 9.16 28.24
N GLY A 255 -6.57 8.22 28.34
CA GLY A 255 -6.23 6.79 28.17
C GLY A 255 -5.85 6.04 29.44
N LYS A 256 -5.56 6.74 30.54
CA LYS A 256 -5.12 6.16 31.83
C LYS A 256 -6.05 5.08 32.43
N ASN A 257 -7.28 4.97 31.96
CA ASN A 257 -8.32 4.15 32.57
C ASN A 257 -8.40 2.71 32.02
N GLY A 258 -7.63 2.34 30.98
CA GLY A 258 -7.57 0.96 30.48
C GLY A 258 -6.98 0.83 29.07
N ILE A 259 -6.68 -0.40 28.65
CA ILE A 259 -6.08 -0.70 27.34
C ILE A 259 -6.95 -0.19 26.18
N ALA A 260 -8.28 -0.36 26.26
CA ALA A 260 -9.20 0.16 25.24
C ALA A 260 -9.18 1.69 25.13
N ALA A 261 -8.94 2.40 26.24
CA ALA A 261 -8.83 3.85 26.22
C ALA A 261 -7.49 4.30 25.60
N LEU A 262 -6.41 3.56 25.85
CA LEU A 262 -5.12 3.80 25.22
C LEU A 262 -5.18 3.54 23.70
N VAL A 263 -5.79 2.44 23.27
CA VAL A 263 -6.03 2.12 21.85
C VAL A 263 -6.78 3.27 21.17
N ARG A 264 -7.89 3.72 21.75
CA ARG A 264 -8.66 4.86 21.23
C ARG A 264 -7.82 6.13 21.14
N ASP A 265 -6.96 6.38 22.11
CA ASP A 265 -6.12 7.58 22.10
C ASP A 265 -5.01 7.50 21.05
N MET A 266 -4.43 6.33 20.80
CA MET A 266 -3.49 6.13 19.69
C MET A 266 -4.16 6.38 18.34
N LYS A 267 -5.40 5.89 18.15
CA LYS A 267 -6.21 6.15 16.95
C LYS A 267 -6.56 7.63 16.80
N ASN A 268 -7.00 8.28 17.89
CA ASN A 268 -7.25 9.71 17.91
C ASN A 268 -5.99 10.52 17.59
N PHE A 269 -4.84 10.14 18.15
CA PHE A 269 -3.56 10.77 17.85
C PHE A 269 -3.24 10.69 16.36
N ALA A 270 -3.46 9.53 15.74
CA ALA A 270 -3.19 9.31 14.34
C ALA A 270 -4.13 10.12 13.42
N PHE A 271 -5.45 10.14 13.67
CA PHE A 271 -6.44 10.60 12.68
C PHE A 271 -7.47 11.63 13.15
N THR A 272 -7.66 11.83 14.45
CA THR A 272 -8.73 12.72 14.96
C THR A 272 -8.21 14.02 15.55
N GLY A 273 -7.11 13.96 16.29
CA GLY A 273 -6.65 15.03 17.17
C GLY A 273 -7.16 14.87 18.60
N GLY A 274 -6.71 15.76 19.49
CA GLY A 274 -7.05 15.68 20.91
C GLY A 274 -6.04 16.37 21.83
N SER A 275 -6.12 16.03 23.12
CA SER A 275 -5.24 16.55 24.16
C SER A 275 -4.61 15.42 24.97
N TRP A 276 -3.31 15.51 25.20
CA TRP A 276 -2.49 14.54 25.91
C TRP A 276 -1.62 15.26 26.95
N PRO A 277 -0.96 14.53 27.86
CA PRO A 277 0.12 15.11 28.64
C PRO A 277 1.18 15.72 27.72
N GLY A 278 1.61 16.94 28.01
CA GLY A 278 2.64 17.64 27.24
C GLY A 278 2.12 18.50 26.08
N GLY A 279 0.87 18.33 25.62
CA GLY A 279 0.32 19.18 24.56
C GLY A 279 -0.96 18.66 23.87
N SER A 280 -1.26 19.22 22.70
CA SER A 280 -2.43 18.87 21.87
C SER A 280 -2.03 18.55 20.44
N VAL A 281 -2.78 17.66 19.80
CA VAL A 281 -2.72 17.44 18.34
C VAL A 281 -4.00 18.03 17.72
N GLY A 282 -3.84 18.80 16.64
CA GLY A 282 -4.96 19.46 15.95
C GLY A 282 -5.94 18.49 15.30
N ALA A 283 -7.05 19.03 14.80
CA ALA A 283 -8.06 18.26 14.08
C ALA A 283 -7.45 17.50 12.89
N GLY A 284 -7.88 16.26 12.69
CA GLY A 284 -7.30 15.35 11.69
C GLY A 284 -6.03 14.62 12.17
N GLY A 285 -5.62 14.80 13.42
CA GLY A 285 -4.54 14.05 14.04
C GLY A 285 -3.17 14.30 13.39
N ARG A 286 -2.29 13.30 13.46
CA ARG A 286 -1.01 13.30 12.76
C ARG A 286 -1.15 13.17 11.25
N ALA A 287 -2.23 12.57 10.75
CA ALA A 287 -2.51 12.48 9.32
C ALA A 287 -2.58 13.87 8.69
N ALA A 288 -3.36 14.79 9.25
CA ALA A 288 -3.44 16.18 8.76
C ALA A 288 -2.11 16.94 8.88
N PHE A 289 -1.30 16.65 9.90
CA PHE A 289 0.06 17.20 10.00
C PHE A 289 0.96 16.68 8.87
N LEU A 290 0.90 15.38 8.58
CA LEU A 290 1.68 14.77 7.51
C LEU A 290 1.24 15.28 6.14
N ASP A 291 -0.06 15.52 5.93
CA ASP A 291 -0.58 16.16 4.72
C ASP A 291 0.08 17.53 4.52
N SER A 292 0.08 18.36 5.57
CA SER A 292 0.76 19.67 5.52
C SER A 292 2.28 19.57 5.39
N LEU A 293 2.91 18.55 5.97
CA LEU A 293 4.36 18.37 5.90
C LEU A 293 4.78 17.89 4.51
N ALA A 294 4.03 16.97 3.91
CA ALA A 294 4.22 16.47 2.55
C ALA A 294 4.28 17.62 1.53
N ASP A 295 3.56 18.72 1.79
CA ASP A 295 3.57 19.89 0.93
C ASP A 295 4.85 20.74 1.02
N GLY A 296 5.77 20.51 1.97
CA GLY A 296 6.83 21.45 2.36
C GLY A 296 7.74 22.02 1.25
N ALA A 297 8.33 21.21 0.36
CA ALA A 297 9.24 21.72 -0.69
C ALA A 297 8.52 22.25 -1.95
N GLY A 298 7.25 21.90 -2.14
CA GLY A 298 6.52 22.21 -3.38
C GLY A 298 5.35 23.16 -3.17
N GLY A 299 4.67 23.08 -2.02
CA GLY A 299 3.39 23.72 -1.76
C GLY A 299 2.43 23.51 -2.93
N ASP A 300 1.88 24.62 -3.42
CA ASP A 300 1.02 24.68 -4.61
C ASP A 300 1.72 24.31 -5.93
N SER A 301 2.96 23.81 -5.90
CA SER A 301 3.72 23.41 -7.08
C SER A 301 3.91 21.89 -7.21
N ILE A 302 3.29 21.08 -6.35
CA ILE A 302 3.37 19.62 -6.46
C ILE A 302 2.52 19.17 -7.67
N PRO A 303 2.98 18.16 -8.45
CA PRO A 303 2.15 17.57 -9.49
C PRO A 303 0.82 17.07 -8.94
N ARG A 304 -0.27 17.26 -9.69
CA ARG A 304 -1.60 16.84 -9.25
C ARG A 304 -1.63 15.32 -9.10
N THR A 305 -2.25 14.85 -8.01
CA THR A 305 -2.47 13.43 -7.76
C THR A 305 -3.21 12.81 -8.95
N PRO A 306 -2.66 11.79 -9.62
CA PRO A 306 -3.35 11.13 -10.72
C PRO A 306 -4.52 10.30 -10.21
N THR A 307 -5.51 10.05 -11.06
CA THR A 307 -6.55 9.05 -10.81
C THR A 307 -6.22 7.76 -11.56
N VAL A 308 -6.60 6.61 -11.00
CA VAL A 308 -6.39 5.28 -11.61
C VAL A 308 -7.73 4.60 -11.82
N THR A 309 -7.89 3.93 -12.95
CA THR A 309 -9.08 3.15 -13.32
C THR A 309 -8.68 1.80 -13.89
N TYR A 310 -9.47 0.76 -13.62
CA TYR A 310 -9.27 -0.55 -14.23
C TYR A 310 -9.86 -0.58 -15.64
N VAL A 311 -9.10 -1.08 -16.62
CA VAL A 311 -9.49 -1.18 -18.05
C VAL A 311 -9.22 -2.58 -18.63
N GLY A 312 -9.01 -3.56 -17.75
CA GLY A 312 -8.82 -4.97 -18.12
C GLY A 312 -10.15 -5.74 -18.24
N GLU A 313 -10.02 -7.06 -18.35
CA GLU A 313 -11.16 -7.97 -18.48
C GLU A 313 -11.95 -8.12 -17.15
N PRO A 314 -13.26 -8.35 -17.19
CA PRO A 314 -14.05 -8.59 -15.99
C PRO A 314 -13.47 -9.71 -15.12
N GLY A 315 -13.48 -9.52 -13.80
CA GLY A 315 -12.98 -10.53 -12.85
C GLY A 315 -11.49 -10.44 -12.54
N PHE A 316 -10.77 -9.41 -13.03
CA PHE A 316 -9.36 -9.17 -12.70
C PHE A 316 -8.43 -10.37 -12.91
N PRO A 317 -8.50 -11.07 -14.06
CA PRO A 317 -7.62 -12.20 -14.31
C PRO A 317 -6.16 -11.79 -14.18
N THR A 318 -5.38 -12.56 -13.42
CA THR A 318 -3.97 -12.28 -13.11
C THR A 318 -3.15 -11.90 -14.35
N ASN A 319 -3.38 -12.55 -15.49
CA ASN A 319 -2.65 -12.34 -16.75
C ASN A 319 -3.27 -11.32 -17.73
N ALA A 320 -4.30 -10.57 -17.33
CA ALA A 320 -4.85 -9.48 -18.13
C ALA A 320 -5.25 -8.27 -17.27
N LEU A 321 -4.48 -8.02 -16.21
CA LEU A 321 -4.61 -6.84 -15.37
C LEU A 321 -4.11 -5.59 -16.10
N ARG A 322 -5.02 -4.70 -16.50
CA ARG A 322 -4.70 -3.41 -17.12
C ARG A 322 -5.31 -2.24 -16.37
N PHE A 323 -4.53 -1.19 -16.17
CA PHE A 323 -4.97 0.03 -15.48
C PHE A 323 -4.63 1.25 -16.31
N GLN A 324 -5.49 2.27 -16.24
CA GLN A 324 -5.32 3.55 -16.89
C GLN A 324 -5.23 4.68 -15.87
N THR A 325 -4.27 5.59 -16.06
CA THR A 325 -4.10 6.81 -15.28
C THR A 325 -4.67 8.04 -15.99
N SER A 326 -5.10 9.05 -15.22
CA SER A 326 -5.37 10.39 -15.76
C SER A 326 -4.13 11.00 -16.44
N ALA A 327 -4.33 11.99 -17.31
CA ALA A 327 -3.23 12.77 -17.86
C ALA A 327 -2.41 13.47 -16.77
N PHE A 328 -1.10 13.62 -17.00
CA PHE A 328 -0.26 14.44 -16.14
C PHE A 328 -0.76 15.89 -16.12
N SER A 329 -0.89 16.45 -14.93
CA SER A 329 -1.18 17.86 -14.73
C SER A 329 -0.35 18.37 -13.57
N ASP A 330 0.23 19.54 -13.73
CA ASP A 330 0.85 20.25 -12.61
C ASP A 330 0.47 21.75 -12.62
N PRO A 331 0.73 22.45 -11.50
CA PRO A 331 0.50 23.89 -11.40
C PRO A 331 1.47 24.80 -12.18
N GLN A 332 2.60 24.28 -12.67
CA GLN A 332 3.61 25.04 -13.41
C GLN A 332 3.30 25.12 -14.92
N GLY A 333 2.45 24.24 -15.43
CA GLY A 333 1.95 24.26 -16.80
C GLY A 333 2.35 23.02 -17.59
N ALA A 334 2.27 23.11 -18.92
CA ALA A 334 2.65 21.99 -19.78
C ALA A 334 4.18 21.80 -19.82
N HIS A 335 4.62 20.57 -20.15
CA HIS A 335 6.02 20.18 -20.41
C HIS A 335 6.95 20.02 -19.20
N THR A 336 6.39 19.74 -18.02
CA THR A 336 7.13 19.45 -16.80
C THR A 336 7.11 17.98 -16.41
N PHE A 337 6.33 17.13 -17.09
CA PHE A 337 6.33 15.69 -16.88
C PHE A 337 7.75 15.11 -16.99
N ALA A 338 8.14 14.31 -16.01
CA ALA A 338 9.42 13.61 -16.00
C ALA A 338 9.28 12.10 -15.90
N ALA A 339 8.35 11.58 -15.09
CA ALA A 339 8.14 10.14 -14.97
C ALA A 339 6.75 9.76 -14.48
N THR A 340 6.30 8.57 -14.86
CA THR A 340 5.20 7.84 -14.20
C THR A 340 5.77 6.64 -13.46
N LYS A 341 5.21 6.30 -12.29
CA LYS A 341 5.52 5.06 -11.57
C LYS A 341 4.24 4.41 -11.06
N TRP A 342 4.13 3.10 -11.26
CA TRP A 342 3.04 2.25 -10.78
C TRP A 342 3.52 1.33 -9.66
N ARG A 343 2.61 1.00 -8.75
CA ARG A 343 2.83 -0.02 -7.71
C ARG A 343 1.60 -0.89 -7.54
N ILE A 344 1.85 -2.11 -7.09
CA ILE A 344 0.84 -3.01 -6.57
C ILE A 344 1.32 -3.60 -5.24
N ALA A 345 0.40 -3.72 -4.29
CA ALA A 345 0.63 -4.32 -2.99
C ALA A 345 -0.49 -5.29 -2.66
N GLU A 346 -0.15 -6.43 -2.04
CA GLU A 346 -1.13 -7.30 -1.41
C GLU A 346 -1.60 -6.64 -0.10
N VAL A 347 -2.90 -6.70 0.18
CA VAL A 347 -3.47 -6.20 1.43
C VAL A 347 -4.32 -7.29 2.06
N SER A 348 -4.38 -7.33 3.39
CA SER A 348 -5.24 -8.29 4.07
C SER A 348 -6.72 -8.09 3.67
N PRO A 349 -7.55 -9.14 3.61
CA PRO A 349 -8.95 -8.99 3.20
C PRO A 349 -9.78 -8.09 4.12
N ASP A 350 -9.40 -8.01 5.39
CA ASP A 350 -10.02 -7.16 6.42
C ASP A 350 -9.57 -5.70 6.36
N THR A 351 -8.49 -5.41 5.62
CA THR A 351 -8.16 -4.05 5.21
C THR A 351 -9.27 -3.59 4.28
N GLN A 352 -10.23 -2.87 4.88
CA GLN A 352 -11.39 -2.34 4.17
C GLN A 352 -10.91 -1.65 2.92
N ARG A 353 -11.59 -1.89 1.80
CA ARG A 353 -11.47 -1.09 0.57
C ARG A 353 -11.29 0.36 1.01
N PRO A 354 -10.18 1.04 0.65
CA PRO A 354 -9.86 2.34 1.20
C PRO A 354 -11.12 3.15 1.06
N ALA A 355 -11.69 3.56 2.20
CA ALA A 355 -13.10 3.87 2.31
C ALA A 355 -13.50 4.68 1.08
N GLN A 356 -14.22 4.03 0.16
CA GLN A 356 -14.91 4.79 -0.86
C GLN A 356 -15.75 5.73 0.00
N PRO A 357 -15.52 7.05 -0.09
CA PRO A 357 -15.99 7.96 0.94
C PRO A 357 -17.48 7.66 1.16
N ASP A 358 -17.95 7.51 2.40
CA ASP A 358 -19.35 7.11 2.69
C ASP A 358 -20.36 7.89 1.85
N SER A 359 -19.94 9.08 1.39
CA SER A 359 -20.52 9.81 0.29
C SER A 359 -19.54 10.34 -0.77
N LEU A 360 -19.97 10.40 -2.03
CA LEU A 360 -19.33 11.13 -3.13
C LEU A 360 -20.04 12.47 -3.40
N THR A 361 -19.29 13.58 -3.45
CA THR A 361 -19.84 14.87 -3.90
C THR A 361 -19.99 14.89 -5.42
N LEU A 362 -21.21 14.79 -5.91
CA LEU A 362 -21.57 14.82 -7.34
C LEU A 362 -21.63 16.25 -7.89
N VAL A 363 -22.06 17.20 -7.06
CA VAL A 363 -22.03 18.65 -7.34
C VAL A 363 -21.63 19.35 -6.04
N PRO A 364 -20.50 20.09 -5.98
CA PRO A 364 -20.13 20.84 -4.79
C PRO A 364 -21.00 22.10 -4.62
N ASP A 365 -21.08 22.61 -3.40
CA ASP A 365 -21.62 23.95 -3.14
C ASP A 365 -20.75 25.02 -3.79
N ARG A 366 -21.32 26.20 -4.01
CA ARG A 366 -20.66 27.32 -4.71
C ARG A 366 -20.10 26.97 -6.09
N ALA A 367 -20.58 25.89 -6.70
CA ALA A 367 -20.18 25.50 -8.04
C ALA A 367 -20.59 26.56 -9.07
N SER A 368 -19.93 26.58 -10.22
CA SER A 368 -20.39 27.38 -11.35
C SER A 368 -21.56 26.70 -12.07
N TRP A 369 -22.63 27.46 -12.30
CA TRP A 369 -23.86 27.05 -12.98
C TRP A 369 -24.13 27.93 -14.19
N ARG A 370 -24.83 27.37 -15.19
CA ARG A 370 -25.48 28.17 -16.23
C ARG A 370 -26.81 28.66 -15.71
N TYR A 371 -27.15 29.94 -15.91
CA TYR A 371 -28.41 30.52 -15.45
C TYR A 371 -29.06 31.45 -16.48
N LEU A 372 -30.38 31.57 -16.39
CA LEU A 372 -31.23 32.41 -17.20
C LEU A 372 -32.24 33.14 -16.31
N LYS A 373 -32.34 34.46 -16.49
CA LYS A 373 -33.33 35.30 -15.81
C LYS A 373 -34.73 34.96 -16.30
N GLY A 374 -35.70 34.84 -15.40
CA GLY A 374 -37.08 34.48 -15.69
C GLY A 374 -37.90 35.59 -16.34
N LEU A 375 -37.42 36.13 -17.46
CA LEU A 375 -38.15 37.10 -18.29
C LEU A 375 -39.06 36.41 -19.33
N ALA A 376 -38.85 35.11 -19.56
CA ALA A 376 -39.64 34.24 -20.42
C ALA A 376 -39.38 32.77 -20.05
N GLU A 377 -40.16 31.85 -20.61
CA GLU A 377 -39.89 30.41 -20.52
C GLU A 377 -38.55 30.04 -21.18
N PRO A 378 -37.73 29.16 -20.58
CA PRO A 378 -36.44 28.78 -21.16
C PRO A 378 -36.57 27.90 -22.41
N SER A 379 -37.72 27.28 -22.63
CA SER A 379 -37.98 26.40 -23.77
C SER A 379 -39.42 26.52 -24.28
N ALA A 380 -39.61 26.36 -25.59
CA ALA A 380 -40.93 26.42 -26.21
C ALA A 380 -41.88 25.30 -25.76
N THR A 381 -41.32 24.14 -25.38
CA THR A 381 -42.04 23.04 -24.74
C THR A 381 -41.71 23.04 -23.25
N THR A 382 -42.73 23.05 -22.40
CA THR A 382 -42.56 23.00 -20.94
C THR A 382 -41.71 21.79 -20.53
N GLY A 383 -40.76 22.00 -19.62
CA GLY A 383 -39.88 20.96 -19.10
C GLY A 383 -38.74 20.50 -20.02
N ALA A 384 -38.71 20.89 -21.30
CA ALA A 384 -37.62 20.51 -22.21
C ALA A 384 -36.26 21.06 -21.75
N TRP A 385 -36.23 22.25 -21.15
CA TRP A 385 -35.05 22.84 -20.53
C TRP A 385 -34.57 22.10 -19.27
N ARG A 386 -35.14 20.96 -18.87
CA ARG A 386 -34.63 20.14 -17.75
C ARG A 386 -33.93 18.87 -18.23
N GLN A 387 -34.01 18.59 -19.53
CA GLN A 387 -33.47 17.39 -20.16
C GLN A 387 -31.99 17.55 -20.50
N ALA A 388 -31.24 16.44 -20.48
CA ALA A 388 -29.79 16.44 -20.70
C ALA A 388 -29.37 17.01 -22.07
N GLY A 389 -30.17 16.77 -23.12
CA GLY A 389 -29.88 17.20 -24.49
C GLY A 389 -30.28 18.64 -24.86
N PHE A 390 -30.73 19.46 -23.91
CA PHE A 390 -31.10 20.85 -24.19
C PHE A 390 -29.86 21.75 -24.27
N ASP A 391 -29.85 22.63 -25.26
CA ASP A 391 -28.77 23.58 -25.50
C ASP A 391 -28.95 24.84 -24.65
N ASP A 392 -28.14 24.95 -23.60
CA ASP A 392 -28.05 26.12 -22.72
C ASP A 392 -26.82 26.99 -23.04
N SER A 393 -26.21 26.86 -24.23
CA SER A 393 -25.00 27.59 -24.65
C SER A 393 -25.11 29.11 -24.48
N MET A 394 -26.32 29.65 -24.66
CA MET A 394 -26.64 31.08 -24.57
C MET A 394 -26.95 31.60 -23.15
N TRP A 395 -26.99 30.71 -22.15
CA TRP A 395 -27.25 31.09 -20.76
C TRP A 395 -26.00 31.74 -20.15
N GLN A 396 -26.21 32.63 -19.19
CA GLN A 396 -25.10 33.24 -18.44
C GLN A 396 -24.47 32.19 -17.52
N THR A 397 -23.25 32.43 -17.05
CA THR A 397 -22.54 31.50 -16.16
C THR A 397 -22.05 32.23 -14.93
N GLY A 398 -22.20 31.63 -13.75
CA GLY A 398 -21.77 32.22 -12.48
C GLY A 398 -21.75 31.21 -11.34
N PRO A 399 -20.92 31.41 -10.30
CA PRO A 399 -20.94 30.58 -9.09
C PRO A 399 -22.20 30.80 -8.24
N THR A 400 -22.69 29.74 -7.60
CA THR A 400 -23.66 29.87 -6.49
C THR A 400 -22.98 30.42 -5.21
N PRO A 401 -23.71 31.04 -4.27
CA PRO A 401 -25.13 31.38 -4.34
C PRO A 401 -25.46 32.40 -5.44
N ILE A 402 -26.50 32.12 -6.24
CA ILE A 402 -27.02 33.02 -7.30
C ILE A 402 -28.28 33.70 -6.75
N GLY A 403 -28.33 35.04 -6.78
CA GLY A 403 -29.42 35.78 -6.15
C GLY A 403 -29.17 37.26 -5.99
N TYR A 404 -29.91 37.95 -5.12
CA TYR A 404 -29.62 39.31 -4.66
C TYR A 404 -29.95 39.50 -3.17
N GLY A 405 -29.52 40.63 -2.59
CA GLY A 405 -29.89 41.07 -1.24
C GLY A 405 -28.89 40.71 -0.15
N GLU A 406 -28.11 39.64 -0.31
CA GLU A 406 -27.20 39.12 0.71
C GLU A 406 -25.70 39.31 0.41
N ALA A 407 -24.90 39.43 1.47
CA ALA A 407 -23.45 39.71 1.35
C ALA A 407 -22.63 38.50 0.86
N PHE A 408 -23.14 37.28 1.05
CA PHE A 408 -22.45 36.04 0.66
C PHE A 408 -22.71 35.63 -0.81
N ILE A 409 -23.55 36.37 -1.53
CA ILE A 409 -23.96 36.07 -2.90
C ILE A 409 -22.77 36.21 -3.84
N ALA A 410 -22.50 35.15 -4.60
CA ALA A 410 -21.37 35.09 -5.51
C ALA A 410 -21.76 35.58 -6.92
N THR A 411 -23.00 35.29 -7.37
CA THR A 411 -23.57 35.83 -8.61
C THR A 411 -24.73 36.74 -8.28
N ASN A 412 -24.46 38.05 -8.31
CA ASN A 412 -25.43 39.08 -7.93
C ASN A 412 -26.39 39.43 -9.08
N LEU A 413 -27.69 39.28 -8.81
CA LEU A 413 -28.83 39.59 -9.66
C LEU A 413 -29.60 40.81 -9.11
N GLY A 414 -28.88 41.88 -8.76
CA GLY A 414 -29.47 43.09 -8.20
C GLY A 414 -30.50 43.80 -9.10
N ASP A 415 -30.66 43.36 -10.35
CA ASP A 415 -31.72 43.82 -11.25
C ASP A 415 -33.02 43.00 -11.15
N MET A 416 -33.07 41.93 -10.34
CA MET A 416 -34.25 41.08 -10.19
C MET A 416 -35.46 41.85 -9.63
N GLN A 417 -35.22 42.69 -8.61
CA GLN A 417 -36.26 43.47 -7.95
C GLN A 417 -36.97 44.41 -8.94
N GLY A 418 -38.27 44.19 -9.11
CA GLY A 418 -39.16 44.94 -10.00
C GLY A 418 -39.16 44.47 -11.47
N LEU A 419 -38.37 43.45 -11.83
CA LEU A 419 -38.25 42.98 -13.23
C LEU A 419 -38.69 41.53 -13.45
N TYR A 420 -38.27 40.59 -12.62
CA TYR A 420 -38.60 39.17 -12.77
C TYR A 420 -38.66 38.46 -11.42
N THR A 421 -39.45 37.39 -11.33
CA THR A 421 -39.68 36.65 -10.08
C THR A 421 -38.98 35.30 -10.04
N THR A 422 -38.43 34.81 -11.16
CA THR A 422 -37.77 33.50 -11.20
C THR A 422 -36.39 33.54 -11.83
N VAL A 423 -35.55 32.57 -11.47
CA VAL A 423 -34.25 32.30 -12.09
C VAL A 423 -34.17 30.82 -12.42
N TYR A 424 -33.80 30.51 -13.65
CA TYR A 424 -33.55 29.15 -14.10
C TYR A 424 -32.06 28.88 -14.05
N ALA A 425 -31.65 27.73 -13.54
CA ALA A 425 -30.25 27.33 -13.53
C ALA A 425 -30.08 25.85 -13.92
N ARG A 426 -28.94 25.51 -14.52
CA ARG A 426 -28.59 24.15 -14.95
C ARG A 426 -27.12 23.86 -14.73
N LYS A 427 -26.81 22.59 -14.45
CA LYS A 427 -25.45 22.08 -14.35
C LYS A 427 -25.38 20.63 -14.81
N GLN A 428 -24.35 20.30 -15.60
CA GLN A 428 -24.01 18.91 -15.93
C GLN A 428 -22.99 18.36 -14.94
N PHE A 429 -23.10 17.06 -14.66
CA PHE A 429 -22.17 16.29 -13.84
C PHE A 429 -22.14 14.84 -14.34
N SER A 430 -21.14 14.05 -13.95
CA SER A 430 -20.99 12.66 -14.42
C SER A 430 -21.16 11.66 -13.29
N VAL A 431 -21.74 10.50 -13.58
CA VAL A 431 -21.90 9.37 -12.66
C VAL A 431 -21.46 8.10 -13.37
N SER A 432 -20.53 7.35 -12.79
CA SER A 432 -20.01 6.10 -13.38
C SER A 432 -20.96 4.91 -13.15
N ASP A 433 -21.54 4.78 -11.97
CA ASP A 433 -22.50 3.73 -11.65
C ASP A 433 -23.58 4.28 -10.70
N PRO A 434 -24.80 4.55 -11.19
CA PRO A 434 -25.91 4.96 -10.34
C PRO A 434 -26.30 3.93 -9.25
N ALA A 435 -26.04 2.63 -9.48
CA ALA A 435 -26.41 1.56 -8.56
C ALA A 435 -25.42 1.43 -7.39
N ALA A 436 -24.28 2.11 -7.45
CA ALA A 436 -23.29 2.16 -6.38
C ALA A 436 -23.74 3.00 -5.17
N PHE A 437 -24.80 3.81 -5.31
CA PHE A 437 -25.33 4.65 -4.23
C PHE A 437 -26.52 3.99 -3.52
N ASP A 438 -26.54 4.07 -2.19
CA ASP A 438 -27.72 3.75 -1.37
C ASP A 438 -28.75 4.87 -1.43
N ASN A 439 -28.30 6.12 -1.42
CA ASN A 439 -29.17 7.29 -1.59
C ASN A 439 -28.37 8.48 -2.13
N VAL A 440 -29.07 9.50 -2.62
CA VAL A 440 -28.48 10.78 -3.01
C VAL A 440 -29.16 11.90 -2.25
N LEU A 441 -28.39 12.77 -1.60
CA LEU A 441 -28.87 13.97 -0.93
C LEU A 441 -28.80 15.16 -1.90
N VAL A 442 -29.95 15.79 -2.11
CA VAL A 442 -30.05 17.13 -2.72
C VAL A 442 -30.11 18.13 -1.58
N ASP A 443 -28.98 18.77 -1.29
CA ASP A 443 -28.88 19.78 -0.25
C ASP A 443 -29.05 21.16 -0.90
N VAL A 444 -30.05 21.92 -0.45
CA VAL A 444 -30.32 23.26 -0.98
C VAL A 444 -30.39 24.32 0.12
N GLN A 445 -29.80 25.47 -0.15
CA GLN A 445 -30.13 26.74 0.49
C GLN A 445 -30.99 27.51 -0.49
N TYR A 446 -32.07 28.12 -0.02
CA TYR A 446 -32.94 28.90 -0.89
C TYR A 446 -33.71 29.97 -0.14
N ASP A 447 -33.98 31.04 -0.88
CA ASP A 447 -34.87 32.13 -0.55
C ASP A 447 -35.49 32.59 -1.88
N ASP A 448 -36.79 32.47 -2.16
CA ASP A 448 -37.86 32.05 -1.25
C ASP A 448 -38.38 30.64 -1.54
N GLY A 449 -38.44 30.24 -2.80
CA GLY A 449 -38.97 28.94 -3.23
C GLY A 449 -38.12 28.29 -4.30
N ILE A 450 -38.12 26.96 -4.34
CA ILE A 450 -37.22 26.21 -5.22
C ILE A 450 -37.86 24.94 -5.78
N LEU A 451 -37.56 24.67 -7.05
CA LEU A 451 -37.75 23.35 -7.66
C LEU A 451 -36.42 22.86 -8.20
N VAL A 452 -36.14 21.58 -7.98
CA VAL A 452 -34.94 20.90 -8.47
C VAL A 452 -35.35 19.67 -9.26
N TRP A 453 -34.77 19.50 -10.45
CA TRP A 453 -34.91 18.30 -11.28
C TRP A 453 -33.55 17.69 -11.59
N ILE A 454 -33.49 16.37 -11.65
CA ILE A 454 -32.34 15.61 -12.15
C ILE A 454 -32.82 14.81 -13.37
N ASN A 455 -32.19 15.02 -14.53
CA ASN A 455 -32.57 14.43 -15.81
C ASN A 455 -34.07 14.58 -16.13
N GLY A 456 -34.64 15.74 -15.79
CA GLY A 456 -36.06 16.05 -15.98
C GLY A 456 -37.02 15.46 -14.95
N ARG A 457 -36.54 14.65 -14.00
CA ARG A 457 -37.35 14.11 -12.89
C ARG A 457 -37.27 15.02 -11.67
N LEU A 458 -38.42 15.35 -11.08
CA LEU A 458 -38.51 16.26 -9.93
C LEU A 458 -37.90 15.61 -8.68
N ALA A 459 -36.91 16.29 -8.10
CA ALA A 459 -36.11 15.85 -6.95
C ALA A 459 -36.41 16.64 -5.67
N ALA A 460 -36.70 17.94 -5.76
CA ALA A 460 -37.15 18.77 -4.65
C ALA A 460 -38.18 19.81 -5.13
N HIS A 461 -39.14 20.19 -4.27
CA HIS A 461 -40.23 21.11 -4.60
C HIS A 461 -40.75 21.78 -3.32
N GLU A 462 -40.33 23.02 -3.09
CA GLU A 462 -40.56 23.69 -1.80
C GLU A 462 -40.99 25.14 -1.96
N ASN A 463 -42.00 25.52 -1.18
CA ASN A 463 -42.60 26.85 -1.18
C ASN A 463 -43.06 27.29 -2.59
N VAL A 464 -43.55 26.33 -3.39
CA VAL A 464 -44.11 26.58 -4.72
C VAL A 464 -45.45 25.85 -4.88
N ALA A 465 -46.44 26.53 -5.44
CA ALA A 465 -47.81 26.02 -5.56
C ALA A 465 -47.99 24.91 -6.62
N SER A 466 -47.05 24.76 -7.55
CA SER A 466 -47.14 23.86 -8.70
C SER A 466 -45.78 23.28 -9.06
N ALA A 467 -45.75 21.98 -9.37
CA ALA A 467 -44.57 21.30 -9.91
C ALA A 467 -44.21 21.73 -11.35
N GLU A 468 -45.07 22.50 -12.00
CA GLU A 468 -44.84 23.10 -13.33
C GLU A 468 -45.23 24.58 -13.31
N PRO A 469 -44.45 25.44 -12.64
CA PRO A 469 -44.81 26.84 -12.45
C PRO A 469 -44.25 27.71 -13.59
N PRO A 470 -44.99 28.72 -14.07
CA PRO A 470 -44.55 29.59 -15.16
C PRO A 470 -43.42 30.54 -14.73
N HIS A 471 -42.69 31.13 -15.66
CA HIS A 471 -41.56 32.04 -15.36
C HIS A 471 -41.90 33.29 -14.54
N ASP A 472 -43.16 33.73 -14.49
CA ASP A 472 -43.61 34.94 -13.78
C ASP A 472 -44.31 34.63 -12.45
N VAL A 473 -44.25 33.38 -11.99
CA VAL A 473 -44.81 32.95 -10.71
C VAL A 473 -43.97 33.46 -9.53
N THR A 474 -44.58 33.54 -8.35
CA THR A 474 -43.90 33.82 -7.08
C THR A 474 -43.90 32.59 -6.18
N ALA A 475 -42.98 32.56 -5.21
CA ALA A 475 -43.06 31.60 -4.10
C ALA A 475 -44.37 31.79 -3.29
N GLU A 476 -44.81 30.76 -2.55
CA GLU A 476 -46.06 30.81 -1.79
C GLU A 476 -45.99 31.72 -0.55
N GLY A 477 -44.79 31.87 0.02
CA GLY A 477 -44.49 32.79 1.12
C GLY A 477 -43.06 33.29 1.07
N ALA A 478 -42.75 34.27 1.91
CA ALA A 478 -41.37 34.70 2.12
C ALA A 478 -40.69 33.76 3.14
N ILE A 479 -39.64 33.07 2.73
CA ILE A 479 -38.93 32.07 3.52
C ILE A 479 -37.43 32.19 3.24
N GLU A 480 -36.64 32.32 4.30
CA GLU A 480 -35.18 32.31 4.21
C GLU A 480 -34.64 31.01 4.80
N THR A 481 -33.94 30.23 3.97
CA THR A 481 -33.27 28.99 4.38
C THR A 481 -31.77 29.12 4.15
N SER A 482 -31.07 29.72 5.13
CA SER A 482 -29.62 29.98 5.07
C SER A 482 -28.74 28.78 5.43
N ASP A 483 -29.29 27.78 6.13
CA ASP A 483 -28.67 26.46 6.30
C ASP A 483 -29.07 25.51 5.15
N PHE A 484 -28.24 24.54 4.81
CA PHE A 484 -28.63 23.53 3.82
C PHE A 484 -29.76 22.64 4.35
N VAL A 485 -30.84 22.53 3.58
CA VAL A 485 -31.92 21.57 3.80
C VAL A 485 -31.76 20.40 2.84
N SER A 486 -31.77 19.18 3.40
CA SER A 486 -31.50 17.94 2.67
C SER A 486 -32.78 17.25 2.20
N TYR A 487 -32.82 16.90 0.91
CA TYR A 487 -33.82 16.01 0.32
C TYR A 487 -33.17 14.69 -0.09
N THR A 488 -33.55 13.60 0.58
CA THR A 488 -33.01 12.27 0.30
C THR A 488 -33.75 11.58 -0.85
N LEU A 489 -33.02 11.28 -1.91
CA LEU A 489 -33.44 10.42 -3.01
C LEU A 489 -33.03 8.98 -2.70
N ALA A 490 -33.96 8.19 -2.15
CA ALA A 490 -33.70 6.83 -1.68
C ALA A 490 -33.47 5.80 -2.81
N ASP A 491 -33.83 6.12 -4.04
CA ASP A 491 -33.54 5.29 -5.23
C ASP A 491 -32.79 6.13 -6.26
N PRO A 492 -31.44 6.16 -6.20
CA PRO A 492 -30.62 6.96 -7.11
C PRO A 492 -30.81 6.58 -8.59
N THR A 493 -31.09 5.30 -8.88
CA THR A 493 -31.28 4.80 -10.26
C THR A 493 -32.54 5.35 -10.94
N ALA A 494 -33.47 5.87 -10.14
CA ALA A 494 -34.68 6.52 -10.63
C ALA A 494 -34.43 7.94 -11.18
N TYR A 495 -33.28 8.55 -10.84
CA TYR A 495 -32.92 9.93 -11.15
C TYR A 495 -31.64 10.02 -12.00
N LEU A 496 -30.66 9.17 -11.72
CA LEU A 496 -29.34 9.18 -12.32
C LEU A 496 -29.21 8.14 -13.43
N VAL A 497 -28.41 8.45 -14.44
CA VAL A 497 -27.99 7.54 -15.50
C VAL A 497 -26.47 7.41 -15.48
N GLU A 498 -25.94 6.29 -15.98
CA GLU A 498 -24.51 6.15 -16.23
C GLU A 498 -24.05 7.19 -17.28
N GLY A 499 -22.91 7.84 -17.02
CA GLY A 499 -22.37 8.93 -17.81
C GLY A 499 -22.90 10.31 -17.40
N THR A 500 -23.20 11.16 -18.39
CA THR A 500 -23.55 12.57 -18.16
C THR A 500 -24.98 12.73 -17.68
N ASN A 501 -25.14 13.40 -16.54
CA ASN A 501 -26.39 13.79 -15.91
C ASN A 501 -26.56 15.30 -15.93
N THR A 502 -27.81 15.77 -15.82
CA THR A 502 -28.15 17.20 -15.71
C THR A 502 -29.00 17.44 -14.48
N ILE A 503 -28.59 18.39 -13.63
CA ILE A 503 -29.42 18.96 -12.58
C ILE A 503 -29.90 20.35 -13.01
N ALA A 504 -31.18 20.65 -12.78
CA ALA A 504 -31.85 21.88 -13.18
C ALA A 504 -32.62 22.46 -12.00
N VAL A 505 -32.62 23.79 -11.86
CA VAL A 505 -33.23 24.53 -10.76
C VAL A 505 -34.12 25.64 -11.30
N GLN A 506 -35.28 25.83 -10.69
CA GLN A 506 -36.09 27.04 -10.84
C GLN A 506 -36.23 27.66 -9.45
N LEU A 507 -35.55 28.79 -9.25
CA LEU A 507 -35.63 29.63 -8.05
C LEU A 507 -36.78 30.62 -8.22
N LEU A 508 -37.55 30.84 -7.16
CA LEU A 508 -38.68 31.76 -7.11
C LEU A 508 -38.50 32.74 -5.96
N ASN A 509 -38.78 34.00 -6.23
CA ASN A 509 -38.91 35.07 -5.26
C ASN A 509 -40.38 35.20 -4.80
N ALA A 510 -40.63 35.52 -3.54
CA ALA A 510 -41.98 35.71 -2.99
C ALA A 510 -42.69 36.97 -3.49
N SER A 511 -41.96 37.96 -4.01
CA SER A 511 -42.56 39.19 -4.51
C SER A 511 -41.76 39.85 -5.62
N LEU A 512 -42.45 40.27 -6.69
CA LEU A 512 -41.82 41.02 -7.78
C LEU A 512 -41.14 42.30 -7.31
N ALA A 513 -41.71 43.04 -6.36
CA ALA A 513 -41.18 44.34 -5.92
C ALA A 513 -40.99 44.47 -4.41
N GLY A 514 -41.58 43.57 -3.62
CA GLY A 514 -41.63 43.66 -2.16
C GLY A 514 -40.56 42.85 -1.43
N SER A 515 -39.78 42.02 -2.13
CA SER A 515 -38.74 41.20 -1.49
C SER A 515 -37.39 41.92 -1.40
N SER A 516 -36.72 41.79 -0.27
CA SER A 516 -35.39 42.34 0.00
C SER A 516 -34.25 41.53 -0.61
N ASP A 517 -34.50 40.25 -0.86
CA ASP A 517 -33.51 39.21 -1.12
C ASP A 517 -34.16 38.03 -1.87
N CYS A 518 -33.32 37.20 -2.47
CA CYS A 518 -33.69 35.94 -3.11
C CYS A 518 -32.39 35.26 -3.53
N PHE A 519 -32.16 33.99 -3.18
CA PHE A 519 -30.96 33.27 -3.60
C PHE A 519 -31.16 31.76 -3.61
N PHE A 520 -30.23 31.04 -4.26
CA PHE A 520 -30.05 29.62 -4.01
C PHE A 520 -28.58 29.21 -4.04
N ASP A 521 -28.24 28.19 -3.25
CA ASP A 521 -27.04 27.35 -3.39
C ASP A 521 -27.44 25.88 -3.30
N LEU A 522 -26.67 25.01 -3.95
CA LEU A 522 -26.97 23.59 -4.04
C LEU A 522 -25.70 22.76 -4.04
N ARG A 523 -25.70 21.68 -3.25
CA ARG A 523 -24.75 20.57 -3.40
C ARG A 523 -25.51 19.24 -3.54
N LEU A 524 -24.91 18.31 -4.28
CA LEU A 524 -25.45 16.98 -4.54
C LEU A 524 -24.45 15.94 -4.05
N ILE A 525 -24.88 15.06 -3.16
CA ILE A 525 -24.02 14.12 -2.45
C ILE A 525 -24.60 12.70 -2.59
N GLY A 526 -23.87 11.76 -3.18
CA GLY A 526 -24.30 10.35 -3.29
C GLY A 526 -23.70 9.49 -2.20
N HIS A 527 -24.51 8.93 -1.30
CA HIS A 527 -24.04 8.01 -0.26
C HIS A 527 -23.85 6.62 -0.85
N LEU A 528 -22.65 6.05 -0.69
CA LEU A 528 -22.31 4.77 -1.31
C LEU A 528 -22.95 3.61 -0.54
N ARG A 529 -23.28 2.54 -1.27
CA ARG A 529 -23.83 1.33 -0.68
C ARG A 529 -22.75 0.62 0.12
N SER A 530 -22.96 0.47 1.42
CA SER A 530 -22.12 -0.40 2.24
C SER A 530 -22.30 -1.86 1.78
N GLN A 531 -21.22 -2.51 1.36
CA GLN A 531 -21.21 -3.97 1.34
C GLN A 531 -21.05 -4.40 2.80
N GLU A 532 -22.08 -5.01 3.39
CA GLU A 532 -21.89 -5.63 4.69
C GLU A 532 -20.77 -6.67 4.58
N PRO A 533 -19.78 -6.67 5.49
CA PRO A 533 -18.85 -7.78 5.56
C PRO A 533 -19.68 -9.04 5.84
N SER A 534 -19.46 -10.08 5.05
CA SER A 534 -19.97 -11.40 5.37
C SER A 534 -19.48 -11.79 6.76
N LEU A 535 -20.38 -11.79 7.74
CA LEU A 535 -20.15 -12.32 9.09
C LEU A 535 -20.16 -13.86 9.08
N ASP A 536 -19.52 -14.46 8.07
CA ASP A 536 -19.03 -15.83 8.23
C ASP A 536 -17.65 -15.68 8.85
N GLY A 537 -17.59 -15.96 10.16
CA GLY A 537 -16.35 -16.11 10.92
C GLY A 537 -15.56 -17.32 10.42
N GLY A 538 -15.06 -17.23 9.18
CA GLY A 538 -13.97 -18.05 8.69
C GLY A 538 -12.77 -17.82 9.58
N ALA A 539 -12.10 -18.91 9.96
CA ALA A 539 -10.88 -18.86 10.72
C ALA A 539 -9.96 -17.78 10.14
N VAL A 540 -9.49 -16.87 11.00
CA VAL A 540 -8.37 -15.99 10.67
C VAL A 540 -7.26 -16.90 10.19
N GLU A 541 -6.95 -16.88 8.89
CA GLU A 541 -5.72 -17.50 8.39
C GLU A 541 -4.60 -16.95 9.26
N THR A 542 -3.82 -17.83 9.88
CA THR A 542 -2.74 -17.51 10.82
C THR A 542 -1.53 -16.85 10.15
N GLY A 543 -1.73 -16.13 9.03
CA GLY A 543 -0.71 -15.39 8.32
C GLY A 543 -0.52 -13.98 8.89
N ALA A 544 0.70 -13.45 8.80
CA ALA A 544 0.99 -12.07 9.16
C ALA A 544 0.19 -11.08 8.30
N ARG A 545 -0.36 -10.02 8.91
CA ARG A 545 -1.07 -8.95 8.18
C ARG A 545 -0.19 -8.35 7.08
N LYS A 546 -0.79 -8.13 5.92
CA LYS A 546 -0.17 -7.52 4.74
C LYS A 546 -0.50 -6.03 4.71
N TYR A 547 0.52 -5.19 4.57
CA TYR A 547 0.37 -3.74 4.56
C TYR A 547 0.54 -3.20 3.13
N GLU A 548 -0.24 -2.18 2.76
CA GLU A 548 -0.17 -1.59 1.42
C GLU A 548 1.23 -1.01 1.10
N ILE A 549 2.00 -0.61 2.11
CA ILE A 549 3.39 -0.15 1.94
C ILE A 549 4.33 -1.26 1.41
N GLU A 550 4.01 -2.53 1.67
CA GLU A 550 4.75 -3.70 1.19
C GLU A 550 4.39 -3.96 -0.28
N THR A 551 5.22 -3.44 -1.18
CA THR A 551 5.07 -3.62 -2.62
C THR A 551 5.32 -5.07 -3.02
N VAL A 552 4.41 -5.65 -3.82
CA VAL A 552 4.65 -6.94 -4.50
C VAL A 552 5.12 -6.76 -5.95
N TRP A 553 4.80 -5.62 -6.58
CA TRP A 553 5.44 -5.19 -7.83
C TRP A 553 5.42 -3.67 -8.01
N GLU A 554 6.47 -3.16 -8.65
CA GLU A 554 6.60 -1.75 -9.02
C GLU A 554 7.11 -1.63 -10.46
N SER A 555 6.58 -0.67 -11.22
CA SER A 555 7.13 -0.37 -12.53
C SER A 555 8.47 0.36 -12.40
N ALA A 556 9.31 0.25 -13.43
CA ALA A 556 10.36 1.23 -13.66
C ALA A 556 9.76 2.65 -13.80
N GLU A 557 10.58 3.68 -13.58
CA GLU A 557 10.19 5.06 -13.90
C GLU A 557 10.04 5.19 -15.43
N SER A 558 8.80 5.35 -15.91
CA SER A 558 8.55 5.58 -17.34
C SER A 558 8.70 7.07 -17.64
N THR A 559 9.77 7.44 -18.34
CA THR A 559 10.09 8.83 -18.72
C THR A 559 9.28 9.34 -19.92
N THR A 560 8.51 8.44 -20.55
CA THR A 560 7.51 8.78 -21.56
C THR A 560 6.13 8.62 -20.94
N PHE A 561 5.24 9.59 -21.15
CA PHE A 561 3.89 9.47 -20.60
C PHE A 561 3.11 8.38 -21.33
N GLU A 562 2.87 7.28 -20.61
CA GLU A 562 2.02 6.18 -21.02
C GLU A 562 0.80 6.15 -20.10
N PRO A 563 -0.43 6.31 -20.65
CA PRO A 563 -1.63 6.39 -19.83
C PRO A 563 -2.05 5.04 -19.28
N GLU A 564 -1.53 3.93 -19.80
CA GLU A 564 -1.93 2.57 -19.44
C GLU A 564 -0.74 1.73 -18.98
N VAL A 565 -0.98 0.81 -18.06
CA VAL A 565 -0.02 -0.20 -17.61
C VAL A 565 -0.68 -1.58 -17.63
N THR A 566 0.10 -2.59 -18.02
CA THR A 566 -0.25 -4.00 -17.79
C THR A 566 0.55 -4.50 -16.60
N ILE A 567 -0.14 -5.06 -15.61
CA ILE A 567 0.51 -5.68 -14.46
C ILE A 567 0.94 -7.09 -14.86
N PRO A 568 2.19 -7.50 -14.58
CA PRO A 568 2.65 -8.85 -14.86
C PRO A 568 1.84 -9.90 -14.10
N ALA A 569 1.51 -11.02 -14.75
CA ALA A 569 0.76 -12.10 -14.11
C ALA A 569 1.43 -12.65 -12.85
N GLY A 570 2.76 -12.78 -12.86
CA GLY A 570 3.57 -13.25 -11.74
C GLY A 570 3.60 -12.30 -10.54
N ALA A 571 3.16 -11.04 -10.70
CA ALA A 571 3.09 -10.08 -9.60
C ALA A 571 1.92 -10.35 -8.63
N VAL A 572 0.93 -11.16 -9.03
CA VAL A 572 -0.31 -11.39 -8.29
C VAL A 572 -0.68 -12.88 -8.25
N ARG A 573 -1.50 -13.26 -7.27
CA ARG A 573 -2.03 -14.61 -7.10
C ARG A 573 -3.55 -14.54 -7.08
N ALA A 574 -4.21 -15.46 -7.80
CA ALA A 574 -5.67 -15.55 -7.79
C ALA A 574 -6.22 -15.75 -6.36
N GLY A 575 -7.39 -15.19 -6.08
CA GLY A 575 -8.06 -15.23 -4.78
C GLY A 575 -7.43 -14.35 -3.69
N ARG A 576 -6.39 -13.56 -3.99
CA ARG A 576 -5.77 -12.60 -3.07
C ARG A 576 -6.21 -11.17 -3.39
N THR A 577 -6.22 -10.30 -2.38
CA THR A 577 -6.65 -8.91 -2.49
C THR A 577 -5.44 -7.99 -2.70
N TYR A 578 -5.52 -7.14 -3.71
CA TYR A 578 -4.44 -6.22 -4.08
C TYR A 578 -4.93 -4.78 -4.20
N ARG A 579 -4.00 -3.84 -4.06
CA ARG A 579 -4.19 -2.41 -4.38
C ARG A 579 -3.19 -1.96 -5.42
N VAL A 580 -3.68 -1.31 -6.47
CA VAL A 580 -2.84 -0.63 -7.47
C VAL A 580 -2.91 0.88 -7.28
N ARG A 581 -1.75 1.54 -7.36
CA ARG A 581 -1.63 3.00 -7.36
C ARG A 581 -0.64 3.49 -8.42
N CYS A 582 -0.80 4.76 -8.79
CA CYS A 582 0.08 5.49 -9.70
C CYS A 582 0.55 6.80 -9.05
N ARG A 583 1.77 7.25 -9.35
CA ARG A 583 2.24 8.61 -9.08
C ARG A 583 3.02 9.16 -10.27
N MET A 584 3.13 10.48 -10.36
CA MET A 584 3.86 11.15 -11.45
C MET A 584 4.86 12.17 -10.91
N LYS A 585 5.98 12.30 -11.61
CA LYS A 585 7.11 13.16 -11.26
C LYS A 585 7.19 14.33 -12.21
N ASP A 586 7.48 15.50 -11.68
CA ASP A 586 7.92 16.64 -12.49
C ASP A 586 9.44 16.64 -12.74
N ASN A 587 9.87 17.53 -13.64
CA ASN A 587 11.28 17.72 -14.02
C ASN A 587 12.14 18.38 -12.93
N THR A 588 11.56 18.70 -11.77
CA THR A 588 12.28 19.15 -10.57
C THR A 588 12.52 18.01 -9.57
N GLY A 589 11.97 16.82 -9.85
CA GLY A 589 12.10 15.63 -9.01
C GLY A 589 10.99 15.48 -7.97
N ARG A 590 9.96 16.34 -7.96
CA ARG A 590 8.83 16.21 -7.05
C ARG A 590 7.87 15.16 -7.57
N TRP A 591 7.56 14.18 -6.73
CA TRP A 591 6.47 13.24 -6.96
C TRP A 591 5.15 13.84 -6.51
N SER A 592 4.06 13.60 -7.25
CA SER A 592 2.70 13.74 -6.73
C SER A 592 2.51 12.85 -5.50
N HIS A 593 1.38 13.02 -4.81
CA HIS A 593 0.85 11.93 -3.99
C HIS A 593 0.62 10.69 -4.87
N TRP A 594 0.64 9.52 -4.25
CA TRP A 594 0.08 8.33 -4.87
C TRP A 594 -1.43 8.52 -5.07
N SER A 595 -1.96 8.02 -6.18
CA SER A 595 -3.39 8.00 -6.46
C SER A 595 -4.17 7.32 -5.33
N ASP A 596 -5.48 7.57 -5.26
CA ASP A 596 -6.35 6.67 -4.51
C ASP A 596 -6.18 5.22 -5.02
N PRO A 597 -6.33 4.20 -4.16
CA PRO A 597 -6.16 2.80 -4.57
C PRO A 597 -7.29 2.33 -5.47
N VAL A 598 -6.94 1.54 -6.48
CA VAL A 598 -7.87 0.56 -7.03
C VAL A 598 -7.64 -0.77 -6.30
N GLN A 599 -8.53 -1.09 -5.36
CA GLN A 599 -8.52 -2.39 -4.67
C GLN A 599 -9.39 -3.41 -5.41
N PHE A 600 -8.85 -4.61 -5.62
CA PHE A 600 -9.50 -5.73 -6.31
C PHE A 600 -9.03 -7.07 -5.74
N GLU A 601 -9.84 -8.11 -5.92
CA GLU A 601 -9.41 -9.50 -5.76
C GLU A 601 -8.96 -10.01 -7.12
N ALA A 602 -7.75 -10.57 -7.22
CA ALA A 602 -7.26 -11.11 -8.48
C ALA A 602 -8.01 -12.41 -8.84
N GLY A 603 -8.57 -12.49 -10.04
CA GLY A 603 -9.26 -13.67 -10.53
C GLY A 603 -8.33 -14.65 -11.23
N GLU A 604 -8.87 -15.81 -11.55
CA GLU A 604 -8.17 -16.86 -12.29
C GLU A 604 -7.60 -16.34 -13.62
N SER A 605 -6.42 -16.85 -13.99
CA SER A 605 -5.80 -16.55 -15.28
C SER A 605 -6.76 -16.90 -16.42
N LEU A 606 -6.84 -16.03 -17.43
CA LEU A 606 -7.49 -16.41 -18.69
C LEU A 606 -6.71 -17.56 -19.31
N SER A 607 -7.41 -18.49 -19.96
CA SER A 607 -6.78 -19.52 -20.77
C SER A 607 -6.06 -18.86 -21.94
N VAL A 608 -4.78 -18.59 -21.77
CA VAL A 608 -3.90 -18.12 -22.83
C VAL A 608 -3.26 -19.36 -23.45
N ASP A 609 -3.37 -19.46 -24.77
CA ASP A 609 -2.55 -20.35 -25.57
C ASP A 609 -1.10 -19.85 -25.44
N SER A 610 -0.37 -20.33 -24.42
CA SER A 610 0.91 -19.71 -24.03
C SER A 610 1.97 -19.88 -25.10
N GLY A 611 1.77 -20.77 -26.09
CA GLY A 611 2.63 -20.87 -27.27
C GLY A 611 4.10 -21.18 -26.99
N THR A 612 4.51 -21.32 -25.73
CA THR A 612 5.92 -21.38 -25.35
C THR A 612 6.54 -22.71 -25.71
N GLY A 613 5.78 -23.79 -25.92
CA GLY A 613 6.37 -25.12 -26.13
C GLY A 613 7.30 -25.59 -25.00
N LEU A 614 7.42 -24.88 -23.88
CA LEU A 614 8.22 -25.29 -22.74
C LEU A 614 7.46 -26.37 -21.97
N ARG A 615 8.08 -27.52 -21.77
CA ARG A 615 7.47 -28.70 -21.14
C ARG A 615 8.38 -29.25 -20.07
N VAL A 616 7.81 -29.62 -18.93
CA VAL A 616 8.49 -30.48 -17.94
C VAL A 616 8.58 -31.87 -18.55
N THR A 617 9.79 -32.41 -18.69
CA THR A 617 10.02 -33.72 -19.31
C THR A 617 10.51 -34.77 -18.32
N GLU A 618 11.10 -34.35 -17.20
CA GLU A 618 11.64 -35.27 -16.22
C GLU A 618 11.74 -34.62 -14.82
N LEU A 619 11.43 -35.40 -13.78
CA LEU A 619 11.55 -34.99 -12.38
C LEU A 619 12.16 -36.14 -11.55
N MET A 620 13.34 -35.91 -10.96
CA MET A 620 14.00 -36.84 -10.06
C MET A 620 13.96 -36.28 -8.64
N TYR A 621 13.00 -36.72 -7.82
CA TYR A 621 12.75 -36.18 -6.47
C TYR A 621 13.29 -37.05 -5.34
N ASN A 622 13.45 -38.36 -5.53
CA ASN A 622 14.09 -39.25 -4.55
C ASN A 622 15.07 -40.19 -5.26
N PRO A 623 16.28 -39.70 -5.60
CA PRO A 623 17.28 -40.50 -6.31
C PRO A 623 17.74 -41.71 -5.47
N PRO A 624 18.32 -42.75 -6.07
CA PRO A 624 18.78 -43.92 -5.33
C PRO A 624 20.12 -43.62 -4.65
N VAL A 625 20.41 -44.26 -3.52
CA VAL A 625 21.78 -44.22 -2.96
C VAL A 625 22.74 -44.91 -3.93
N LEU A 626 23.68 -44.13 -4.50
CA LEU A 626 24.63 -44.63 -5.49
C LEU A 626 25.81 -45.32 -4.81
N ALA A 627 25.93 -46.63 -5.00
CA ALA A 627 27.08 -47.39 -4.52
C ALA A 627 28.42 -46.94 -5.14
N SER A 628 28.38 -46.29 -6.32
CA SER A 628 29.55 -45.72 -6.99
C SER A 628 30.05 -44.44 -6.34
N GLU A 629 29.16 -43.68 -5.68
CA GLU A 629 29.46 -42.39 -5.05
C GLU A 629 28.93 -42.38 -3.60
N PRO A 630 29.49 -43.22 -2.70
CA PRO A 630 28.92 -43.46 -1.37
C PRO A 630 29.02 -42.27 -0.40
N ASP A 631 29.79 -41.24 -0.75
CA ASP A 631 30.00 -40.04 0.05
C ASP A 631 29.07 -38.88 -0.39
N ILE A 632 28.29 -39.06 -1.45
CA ILE A 632 27.29 -38.08 -1.94
C ILE A 632 25.92 -38.53 -1.42
N ASP A 633 25.24 -37.64 -0.69
CA ASP A 633 23.86 -37.85 -0.27
C ASP A 633 22.95 -37.91 -1.51
N ASN A 634 21.99 -38.84 -1.55
CA ASN A 634 21.17 -39.05 -2.74
C ASN A 634 20.32 -37.82 -3.08
N GLU A 635 19.93 -37.05 -2.07
CA GLU A 635 19.14 -35.82 -2.23
C GLU A 635 19.92 -34.70 -2.95
N GLU A 636 21.27 -34.78 -3.01
CA GLU A 636 22.11 -33.73 -3.60
C GLU A 636 22.09 -33.73 -5.15
N PHE A 637 21.59 -34.79 -5.79
CA PHE A 637 21.53 -34.87 -7.26
C PHE A 637 20.12 -35.04 -7.82
N GLU A 638 19.14 -34.54 -7.08
CA GLU A 638 17.80 -34.25 -7.59
C GLU A 638 17.82 -33.21 -8.72
N PHE A 639 16.86 -33.30 -9.63
CA PHE A 639 16.73 -32.37 -10.74
C PHE A 639 15.30 -32.28 -11.31
N ILE A 640 15.02 -31.15 -11.95
CA ILE A 640 13.89 -30.94 -12.84
C ILE A 640 14.41 -30.62 -14.24
N GLU A 641 13.87 -31.30 -15.25
CA GLU A 641 14.20 -31.09 -16.66
C GLU A 641 13.05 -30.41 -17.40
N LEU A 642 13.41 -29.40 -18.20
CA LEU A 642 12.53 -28.77 -19.16
C LEU A 642 13.04 -28.96 -20.58
N LYS A 643 12.11 -29.06 -21.53
CA LYS A 643 12.40 -29.11 -22.98
C LYS A 643 11.62 -28.04 -23.72
N ASN A 644 12.25 -27.44 -24.72
CA ASN A 644 11.54 -26.69 -25.75
C ASN A 644 11.00 -27.65 -26.81
N THR A 645 9.71 -27.96 -26.78
CA THR A 645 9.03 -28.78 -27.79
C THR A 645 8.47 -27.97 -28.96
N GLY A 646 8.63 -26.64 -28.93
CA GLY A 646 8.22 -25.73 -30.00
C GLY A 646 9.22 -25.68 -31.16
N ASP A 647 8.93 -24.83 -32.13
CA ASP A 647 9.76 -24.58 -33.33
C ASP A 647 10.53 -23.25 -33.29
N GLU A 648 10.35 -22.45 -32.25
CA GLU A 648 11.03 -21.17 -32.01
C GLU A 648 11.98 -21.24 -30.81
N VAL A 649 13.01 -20.39 -30.82
CA VAL A 649 13.89 -20.23 -29.64
C VAL A 649 13.10 -19.54 -28.53
N LEU A 650 13.10 -20.13 -27.34
CA LEU A 650 12.45 -19.55 -26.16
C LEU A 650 13.40 -18.66 -25.40
N ASP A 651 12.89 -17.49 -24.99
CA ASP A 651 13.50 -16.65 -23.98
C ASP A 651 12.93 -17.06 -22.62
N LEU A 652 13.81 -17.53 -21.74
CA LEU A 652 13.48 -17.97 -20.38
C LEU A 652 13.74 -16.87 -19.35
N SER A 653 14.16 -15.67 -19.74
CA SER A 653 14.58 -14.60 -18.81
C SER A 653 13.49 -14.10 -17.86
N ASP A 654 12.23 -14.47 -18.10
CA ASP A 654 11.08 -14.16 -17.27
C ASP A 654 10.39 -15.43 -16.72
N VAL A 655 11.02 -16.59 -16.86
CA VAL A 655 10.53 -17.87 -16.38
C VAL A 655 11.14 -18.21 -15.02
N SER A 656 10.32 -18.71 -14.10
CA SER A 656 10.79 -19.12 -12.77
C SER A 656 9.99 -20.29 -12.21
N PHE A 657 10.65 -21.14 -11.41
CA PHE A 657 9.96 -22.02 -10.46
C PHE A 657 9.65 -21.23 -9.19
N VAL A 658 8.40 -21.29 -8.73
CA VAL A 658 7.89 -20.49 -7.60
C VAL A 658 7.18 -21.33 -6.52
N GLU A 659 7.11 -22.64 -6.71
CA GLU A 659 6.56 -23.62 -5.76
C GLU A 659 7.25 -24.97 -5.98
N GLY A 660 7.51 -25.68 -4.88
CA GLY A 660 8.34 -26.88 -4.82
C GLY A 660 9.82 -26.51 -4.72
N ILE A 661 10.36 -25.93 -5.79
CA ILE A 661 11.69 -25.30 -5.80
C ILE A 661 11.58 -23.82 -6.17
N GLU A 662 12.59 -23.04 -5.78
CA GLU A 662 12.73 -21.63 -6.19
C GLU A 662 13.94 -21.50 -7.12
N PHE A 663 13.69 -21.06 -8.36
CA PHE A 663 14.75 -20.85 -9.35
C PHE A 663 14.29 -19.84 -10.41
N ASP A 664 15.02 -18.73 -10.58
CA ASP A 664 14.80 -17.73 -11.64
C ASP A 664 15.80 -17.96 -12.78
N PHE A 665 15.31 -18.26 -13.98
CA PHE A 665 16.14 -18.47 -15.16
C PHE A 665 16.91 -17.20 -15.55
N ARG A 666 16.45 -16.01 -15.16
CA ARG A 666 17.15 -14.73 -15.37
C ARG A 666 18.56 -14.71 -14.78
N ASP A 667 18.74 -15.39 -13.65
CA ASP A 667 20.02 -15.49 -12.94
C ASP A 667 20.79 -16.76 -13.32
N GLY A 668 20.20 -17.60 -14.20
CA GLY A 668 20.78 -18.85 -14.66
C GLY A 668 21.79 -18.69 -15.79
N ASP A 669 22.60 -19.73 -15.98
CA ASP A 669 23.58 -19.86 -17.06
C ASP A 669 22.94 -20.01 -18.45
N ILE A 670 21.63 -20.34 -18.51
CA ILE A 670 20.88 -20.59 -19.75
C ILE A 670 19.56 -19.81 -19.72
N THR A 671 19.49 -18.73 -20.50
CA THR A 671 18.29 -17.89 -20.66
C THR A 671 17.63 -18.00 -22.04
N MET A 672 18.28 -18.70 -22.99
CA MET A 672 17.73 -18.91 -24.33
C MET A 672 17.74 -20.42 -24.62
N LEU A 673 16.59 -21.00 -24.95
CA LEU A 673 16.45 -22.42 -25.21
C LEU A 673 16.02 -22.69 -26.66
N PRO A 674 16.92 -23.14 -27.54
CA PRO A 674 16.58 -23.46 -28.93
C PRO A 674 15.57 -24.61 -29.06
N PRO A 675 14.87 -24.72 -30.22
CA PRO A 675 13.95 -25.82 -30.49
C PRO A 675 14.57 -27.20 -30.28
N GLY A 676 13.90 -28.06 -29.50
CA GLY A 676 14.32 -29.43 -29.22
C GLY A 676 15.40 -29.58 -28.15
N GLU A 677 15.96 -28.49 -27.63
CA GLU A 677 16.99 -28.52 -26.59
C GLU A 677 16.38 -28.64 -25.19
N PHE A 678 17.22 -29.12 -24.26
CA PHE A 678 16.88 -29.39 -22.86
C PHE A 678 17.60 -28.42 -21.92
N VAL A 679 16.99 -28.18 -20.75
CA VAL A 679 17.60 -27.42 -19.67
C VAL A 679 17.27 -28.06 -18.33
N LEU A 680 18.27 -28.10 -17.45
CA LEU A 680 18.21 -28.73 -16.13
C LEU A 680 18.30 -27.68 -15.03
N VAL A 681 17.50 -27.86 -14.00
CA VAL A 681 17.60 -27.15 -12.72
C VAL A 681 17.90 -28.21 -11.66
N VAL A 682 19.03 -28.10 -10.99
CA VAL A 682 19.59 -29.20 -10.14
C VAL A 682 19.76 -28.76 -8.70
N ARG A 683 19.75 -29.69 -7.75
CA ARG A 683 19.99 -29.36 -6.33
C ARG A 683 21.42 -28.86 -6.08
N ASN A 684 22.40 -29.69 -6.44
CA ASN A 684 23.81 -29.40 -6.30
C ASN A 684 24.54 -29.77 -7.58
N ARG A 685 25.11 -28.76 -8.25
CA ARG A 685 25.77 -28.89 -9.55
C ARG A 685 26.96 -29.83 -9.49
N GLU A 686 27.76 -29.79 -8.42
CA GLU A 686 28.94 -30.63 -8.27
C GLU A 686 28.54 -32.10 -8.04
N ALA A 687 27.57 -32.35 -7.16
CA ALA A 687 27.03 -33.68 -6.91
C ALA A 687 26.35 -34.27 -8.15
N PHE A 688 25.51 -33.48 -8.81
CA PHE A 688 24.84 -33.88 -10.05
C PHE A 688 25.85 -34.25 -11.14
N VAL A 689 26.85 -33.42 -11.38
CA VAL A 689 27.89 -33.70 -12.38
C VAL A 689 28.75 -34.93 -12.01
N ALA A 690 29.00 -35.17 -10.71
CA ALA A 690 29.70 -36.38 -10.27
C ALA A 690 28.89 -37.65 -10.58
N CYS A 691 27.57 -37.59 -10.42
CA CYS A 691 26.66 -38.72 -10.65
C CYS A 691 26.34 -38.95 -12.14
N TYR A 692 26.12 -37.88 -12.91
CA TYR A 692 25.61 -37.95 -14.30
C TYR A 692 26.64 -37.65 -15.38
N GLY A 693 27.82 -37.13 -15.02
CA GLY A 693 28.93 -36.87 -15.93
C GLY A 693 29.15 -35.38 -16.25
N PRO A 694 30.40 -34.98 -16.57
CA PRO A 694 30.79 -33.59 -16.81
C PRO A 694 30.14 -32.95 -18.05
N GLU A 695 29.70 -33.74 -19.02
CA GLU A 695 28.97 -33.28 -20.19
C GLU A 695 27.66 -32.58 -19.86
N MET A 696 27.04 -32.93 -18.72
CA MET A 696 25.76 -32.35 -18.30
C MET A 696 25.90 -30.89 -17.85
N SER A 697 27.11 -30.43 -17.52
CA SER A 697 27.33 -29.06 -17.05
C SER A 697 26.85 -27.99 -18.04
N ALA A 698 26.79 -28.31 -19.34
CA ALA A 698 26.34 -27.40 -20.40
C ALA A 698 24.81 -27.25 -20.49
N LEU A 699 24.04 -28.13 -19.83
CA LEU A 699 22.58 -28.13 -19.83
C LEU A 699 21.98 -27.58 -18.52
N ILE A 700 22.80 -27.43 -17.48
CA ILE A 700 22.34 -26.96 -16.17
C ILE A 700 22.23 -25.43 -16.20
N ALA A 701 21.00 -24.92 -16.11
CA ALA A 701 20.72 -23.49 -15.95
C ALA A 701 21.18 -22.98 -14.58
N GLY A 702 21.07 -23.78 -13.52
CA GLY A 702 21.57 -23.39 -12.21
C GLY A 702 21.15 -24.33 -11.09
N GLN A 703 21.31 -23.86 -9.86
CA GLN A 703 21.03 -24.62 -8.64
C GLN A 703 19.84 -24.06 -7.87
N TYR A 704 19.05 -24.92 -7.23
CA TYR A 704 17.98 -24.52 -6.32
C TYR A 704 18.31 -24.86 -4.85
N GLU A 705 17.77 -24.04 -3.93
CA GLU A 705 17.86 -24.21 -2.48
C GLU A 705 16.72 -25.12 -1.96
N GLY A 706 16.91 -25.77 -0.81
CA GLY A 706 15.97 -26.80 -0.31
C GLY A 706 15.87 -28.05 -1.22
N LYS A 707 15.25 -29.12 -0.77
CA LYS A 707 15.14 -30.37 -1.55
C LYS A 707 13.71 -30.59 -2.01
N LEU A 708 13.56 -31.43 -3.03
CA LEU A 708 12.26 -31.96 -3.38
C LEU A 708 11.77 -32.92 -2.28
N ALA A 709 10.46 -32.95 -2.04
CA ALA A 709 9.86 -33.77 -0.99
C ALA A 709 9.67 -35.24 -1.44
N ASN A 710 10.31 -36.18 -0.75
CA ASN A 710 10.19 -37.61 -1.03
C ASN A 710 8.75 -38.16 -0.92
N GLU A 711 7.87 -37.51 -0.16
CA GLU A 711 6.45 -37.91 0.00
C GLU A 711 5.52 -37.15 -0.97
N GLY A 712 6.07 -36.33 -1.89
CA GLY A 712 5.29 -35.50 -2.81
C GLY A 712 5.17 -34.03 -2.40
N GLU A 713 5.01 -33.16 -3.41
CA GLU A 713 4.72 -31.73 -3.26
C GLU A 713 4.15 -31.13 -4.55
N SER A 714 3.76 -29.84 -4.48
CA SER A 714 3.35 -29.04 -5.63
C SER A 714 4.55 -28.42 -6.35
N ILE A 715 4.60 -28.56 -7.67
CA ILE A 715 5.55 -27.88 -8.56
C ILE A 715 4.80 -26.80 -9.36
N ARG A 716 5.36 -25.59 -9.39
CA ARG A 716 4.82 -24.49 -10.19
C ARG A 716 5.89 -23.74 -10.97
N LEU A 717 5.80 -23.83 -12.30
CA LEU A 717 6.61 -23.09 -13.27
C LEU A 717 5.76 -21.95 -13.85
N VAL A 718 6.27 -20.72 -13.82
CA VAL A 718 5.56 -19.52 -14.30
C VAL A 718 6.43 -18.72 -15.26
N ASP A 719 5.80 -18.04 -16.21
CA ASP A 719 6.34 -16.87 -16.87
C ASP A 719 5.77 -15.61 -16.19
N PHE A 720 6.63 -14.64 -15.94
CA PHE A 720 6.30 -13.45 -15.16
C PHE A 720 5.17 -12.62 -15.77
N TRP A 721 5.04 -12.60 -17.10
CA TRP A 721 4.04 -11.79 -17.80
C TRP A 721 2.76 -12.55 -18.09
N SER A 722 2.86 -13.81 -18.48
CA SER A 722 1.76 -14.62 -18.98
C SER A 722 1.15 -15.58 -17.95
N GLY A 723 1.86 -15.88 -16.85
CA GLY A 723 1.37 -16.65 -15.72
C GLY A 723 1.90 -18.08 -15.70
N ALA A 724 1.11 -19.04 -15.20
CA ALA A 724 1.54 -20.44 -15.10
C ALA A 724 1.90 -21.02 -16.48
N ILE A 725 3.02 -21.73 -16.55
CA ILE A 725 3.41 -22.60 -17.68
C ILE A 725 3.00 -24.03 -17.33
N ALA A 726 3.34 -24.51 -16.13
CA ALA A 726 3.02 -25.85 -15.64
C ALA A 726 2.75 -25.82 -14.13
N GLU A 727 1.67 -26.46 -13.69
CA GLU A 727 1.31 -26.59 -12.27
C GLU A 727 0.70 -27.97 -11.96
N PHE A 728 1.40 -28.77 -11.16
CA PHE A 728 0.98 -30.11 -10.76
C PHE A 728 1.53 -30.47 -9.37
N ALA A 729 0.92 -31.45 -8.71
CA ALA A 729 1.50 -32.06 -7.51
C ALA A 729 1.87 -33.49 -7.84
N TYR A 730 3.05 -33.94 -7.41
CA TYR A 730 3.45 -35.35 -7.46
C TYR A 730 3.36 -35.98 -6.07
N ASP A 731 3.33 -37.30 -6.01
CA ASP A 731 3.20 -38.11 -4.79
C ASP A 731 3.98 -39.43 -4.97
N ASP A 732 4.25 -40.15 -3.88
CA ASP A 732 4.85 -41.49 -3.88
C ASP A 732 3.78 -42.60 -3.75
N THR A 733 2.50 -42.22 -3.60
CA THR A 733 1.35 -43.10 -3.45
C THR A 733 0.26 -42.84 -4.52
N ASP A 734 -0.95 -43.36 -4.32
CA ASP A 734 -2.16 -43.03 -5.09
C ASP A 734 -2.07 -43.08 -6.64
N GLY A 735 -1.27 -44.01 -7.17
CA GLY A 735 -1.18 -44.29 -8.60
C GLY A 735 0.01 -43.63 -9.30
N TRP A 736 0.85 -42.89 -8.57
CA TRP A 736 2.13 -42.40 -9.07
C TRP A 736 3.14 -43.55 -9.31
N PRO A 737 4.10 -43.38 -10.23
CA PRO A 737 5.12 -44.39 -10.52
C PRO A 737 6.01 -44.74 -9.32
N ALA A 738 5.86 -45.97 -8.81
CA ALA A 738 6.50 -46.39 -7.56
C ALA A 738 8.01 -46.63 -7.66
N LEU A 739 8.60 -46.75 -8.87
CA LEU A 739 10.05 -46.89 -8.99
C LEU A 739 10.76 -45.53 -9.03
N ALA A 740 10.00 -44.44 -9.16
CA ALA A 740 10.53 -43.08 -9.03
C ALA A 740 10.83 -42.70 -7.57
N ASP A 741 10.28 -43.44 -6.60
CA ASP A 741 10.55 -43.26 -5.18
C ASP A 741 11.75 -44.12 -4.74
N GLY A 742 12.97 -43.59 -4.85
CA GLY A 742 14.18 -44.18 -4.25
C GLY A 742 14.73 -45.44 -4.92
N ALA A 743 13.99 -46.07 -5.85
CA ALA A 743 14.46 -47.22 -6.62
C ALA A 743 15.32 -46.81 -7.83
N GLY A 744 15.40 -45.51 -8.11
CA GLY A 744 16.35 -44.90 -9.02
C GLY A 744 15.81 -44.50 -10.36
N HIS A 745 14.51 -44.61 -10.59
CA HIS A 745 13.87 -44.02 -11.76
C HIS A 745 13.47 -42.57 -11.45
N SER A 746 13.21 -41.79 -12.48
CA SER A 746 12.60 -40.45 -12.40
C SER A 746 11.14 -40.53 -12.85
N LEU A 747 10.36 -39.50 -12.51
CA LEU A 747 9.03 -39.28 -13.06
C LEU A 747 9.15 -38.67 -14.45
N VAL A 748 8.56 -39.35 -15.44
CA VAL A 748 8.52 -38.91 -16.85
C VAL A 748 7.06 -38.85 -17.32
N PRO A 749 6.58 -37.72 -17.89
CA PRO A 749 5.25 -37.68 -18.49
C PRO A 749 5.17 -38.59 -19.72
N LEU A 750 4.02 -39.22 -19.94
CA LEU A 750 3.74 -39.94 -21.18
C LEU A 750 3.78 -38.97 -22.37
N SER A 751 4.16 -39.44 -23.57
CA SER A 751 4.13 -38.59 -24.77
C SER A 751 2.74 -38.01 -25.08
N SER A 752 1.66 -38.67 -24.65
CA SER A 752 0.29 -38.14 -24.74
C SER A 752 0.00 -36.95 -23.82
N ALA A 753 0.80 -36.78 -22.77
CA ALA A 753 0.73 -35.68 -21.81
C ALA A 753 1.71 -34.55 -22.14
N ILE A 754 2.55 -34.70 -23.17
CA ILE A 754 3.46 -33.69 -23.71
C ILE A 754 2.93 -33.23 -25.08
N PRO A 755 1.97 -32.30 -25.14
CA PRO A 755 1.38 -31.87 -26.39
C PRO A 755 2.40 -31.13 -27.26
N GLU A 756 2.60 -31.65 -28.48
CA GLU A 756 3.47 -31.06 -29.52
C GLU A 756 2.93 -29.74 -30.09
N GLN A 757 1.61 -29.50 -29.97
CA GLN A 757 0.97 -28.24 -30.34
C GLN A 757 0.72 -27.38 -29.10
N SER A 758 0.67 -26.07 -29.30
CA SER A 758 0.30 -25.12 -28.26
C SER A 758 -1.06 -25.48 -27.66
N VAL A 759 -1.06 -25.71 -26.35
CA VAL A 759 -2.26 -25.88 -25.54
C VAL A 759 -2.21 -24.83 -24.44
N GLY A 760 -3.37 -24.43 -23.92
CA GLY A 760 -3.42 -23.50 -22.80
C GLY A 760 -2.73 -24.07 -21.56
N ALA A 761 -2.13 -23.21 -20.74
CA ALA A 761 -1.45 -23.61 -19.51
C ALA A 761 -2.32 -24.45 -18.56
N ASN A 762 -3.62 -24.16 -18.50
CA ASN A 762 -4.59 -24.92 -17.70
C ASN A 762 -4.78 -26.35 -18.24
N ASP A 763 -4.79 -26.53 -19.57
CA ASP A 763 -4.92 -27.84 -20.19
C ASP A 763 -3.65 -28.67 -19.95
N TYR A 764 -2.47 -28.08 -20.15
CA TYR A 764 -1.21 -28.77 -19.86
C TYR A 764 -1.07 -29.14 -18.38
N SER A 765 -1.35 -28.22 -17.47
CA SER A 765 -1.36 -28.46 -16.02
C SER A 765 -2.36 -29.55 -15.64
N SER A 766 -3.53 -29.60 -16.30
CA SER A 766 -4.51 -30.67 -16.06
C SER A 766 -4.00 -32.06 -16.47
N LEU A 767 -3.19 -32.17 -17.52
CA LEU A 767 -2.57 -33.42 -17.94
C LEU A 767 -1.54 -33.89 -16.92
N LEU A 768 -0.72 -32.96 -16.40
CA LEU A 768 0.32 -33.27 -15.41
C LEU A 768 -0.26 -33.61 -14.02
N ARG A 769 -1.48 -33.17 -13.70
CA ARG A 769 -2.15 -33.52 -12.42
C ARG A 769 -2.71 -34.93 -12.36
N ASP A 770 -2.80 -35.64 -13.49
CA ASP A 770 -3.30 -37.02 -13.52
C ASP A 770 -2.13 -38.02 -13.40
N PRO A 771 -2.04 -38.82 -12.31
CA PRO A 771 -0.97 -39.79 -12.13
C PRO A 771 -0.89 -40.81 -13.29
N ALA A 772 -2.00 -41.08 -13.97
CA ALA A 772 -2.04 -42.00 -15.11
C ALA A 772 -1.26 -41.49 -16.33
N ASN A 773 -0.90 -40.20 -16.34
CA ASN A 773 -0.07 -39.57 -17.37
C ASN A 773 1.42 -39.58 -17.04
N TRP A 774 1.84 -40.23 -15.95
CA TRP A 774 3.24 -40.38 -15.57
C TRP A 774 3.69 -41.83 -15.65
N ARG A 775 4.99 -42.03 -15.86
CA ARG A 775 5.65 -43.33 -15.82
C ARG A 775 7.02 -43.21 -15.19
N ASP A 776 7.55 -44.36 -14.77
CA ASP A 776 8.97 -44.47 -14.45
C ASP A 776 9.79 -44.21 -15.74
N SER A 777 10.91 -43.54 -15.60
CA SER A 777 11.90 -43.44 -16.68
C SER A 777 12.38 -44.81 -17.13
N THR A 778 12.87 -44.91 -18.37
CA THR A 778 13.34 -46.20 -18.91
C THR A 778 14.62 -46.67 -18.22
N TYR A 779 15.46 -45.72 -17.78
CA TYR A 779 16.77 -45.99 -17.22
C TYR A 779 16.83 -45.64 -15.73
N ILE A 780 17.59 -46.44 -14.98
CA ILE A 780 18.01 -46.05 -13.63
C ILE A 780 18.94 -44.84 -13.76
N GLY A 781 18.65 -43.78 -13.00
CA GLY A 781 19.23 -42.45 -13.13
C GLY A 781 18.40 -41.52 -14.05
N GLY A 782 17.39 -42.03 -14.73
CA GLY A 782 16.65 -41.22 -15.69
C GLY A 782 17.43 -40.97 -16.99
N SER A 783 17.04 -39.91 -17.71
CA SER A 783 17.59 -39.57 -19.03
C SER A 783 17.94 -38.08 -19.21
N PRO A 784 18.62 -37.44 -18.24
CA PRO A 784 18.87 -36.01 -18.30
C PRO A 784 19.59 -35.60 -19.60
N GLY A 785 19.04 -34.61 -20.27
CA GLY A 785 19.52 -34.01 -21.50
C GLY A 785 19.08 -34.70 -22.79
N VAL A 786 18.24 -35.74 -22.73
CA VAL A 786 17.73 -36.46 -23.91
C VAL A 786 16.30 -36.96 -23.68
N ASP A 787 15.56 -37.24 -24.76
CA ASP A 787 14.22 -37.82 -24.64
C ASP A 787 14.27 -39.22 -24.00
N ASP A 788 13.52 -39.44 -22.90
CA ASP A 788 13.31 -40.78 -22.36
C ASP A 788 12.50 -41.63 -23.36
N PRO A 789 13.03 -42.75 -23.87
CA PRO A 789 12.34 -43.57 -24.84
C PRO A 789 11.09 -44.20 -24.22
N GLN A 790 9.95 -44.15 -24.93
CA GLN A 790 8.70 -44.76 -24.48
C GLN A 790 8.45 -46.13 -25.12
#